data_AF-A0A8J3D6T7-F1
#
_entry.id   AF-A0A8J3D6T7-F1
#
_cell.length_a   1.000
_cell.length_b   1.000
_cell.length_c   1.000
_cell.angle_alpha   90.00
_cell.angle_beta   90.00
_cell.angle_gamma   90.00
#
_symmetry.space_group_name_H-M   'P 1'
#
loop_
_entity.id
_entity.type
_entity.pdbx_description
1 polymer ?
#
loop_
_entity_poly.entity_id
_entity_poly.type
_entity_poly.pdbx_seq_one_letter_code
_entity_poly.pdbx_strand_id
1 'polypeptide(L)'
;MKKIYTLFLCLLAPNISTIAQVPNPTSGEIFLDLKKLNVLGSAMHIAAHPDDENSLLLAYLAKERLVNTFYLALTRGDGGQNLIGSEQGEYIGIIRTQELLAARRTDGAQQLFTHAYDFGYSKTREETLDFWGKDLILGDVVYLIRKFRPDVLIARFPPDERAGHGHHNSSAYLAHEAFKISGDPTKFPEQLKYVKPWQPERIVWNTYSRGFQNNAPTDGGEYVEVDLSGYNPILGKSYSEIAASSRSMHKTQGFGSAPNINLRKDFMLHVDGKPAKADLFDDVDLSWNRVKNSGKVSQMIQKAIADFDLTQPSASVPALVEIYKELETLDSKDFYVRKKKEEVQELIKESLGLWFETNPADYSASPGGKATVNIKVVNRSLTPVTLKSIKMTGAAFDSTLNVSLNSYEALQFDKTIGIPKNLAITQPYWLRKPIKDRKVFQFDNPDLVGKPENDPELETAYTFFIEGSTFTFTSPWKYKSVDPSEGEIYRPFELRPAVTVNLSEQVFVFADQQPKSVDLLLKANEPNMKGKIAFDLPKGWKAEPAQLDFSTKDKYEEKIYTVKVTPPTGDSEGKMAVKVTTDRGTLSYSLRSVEFRHIPTQTLFPPAETELVKLNIKNLAKKIGYIAGAGDEVPAALRQMGTEVTMLDEKELGKDLSLYDAIVVGVRAYNTEDRLGFYQQKLLDYVKNGGTMVVQYATARNGFLSNGLKVENMGPYPFDISRDRVTDENATMKFLNPNEPLLNNPNTITQKDFEGWIQERGLYFASGFEKNYTPVFASKDPGEEEQRGSLIYTKYGKGIYIYTGISFFRELPAGVPGAYRLFANLISAGK
;
A
#
# COMPACT_ATOMS: atom_id res chain seq x y z
N MET A 1 64.03 4.92 -15.88
CA MET A 1 63.13 3.75 -16.00
C MET A 1 62.87 3.15 -14.63
N LYS A 2 61.73 3.44 -14.01
CA LYS A 2 61.15 2.63 -12.92
C LYS A 2 59.63 2.76 -13.04
N LYS A 3 58.99 1.67 -13.49
CA LYS A 3 57.53 1.54 -13.64
C LYS A 3 56.94 1.30 -12.25
N ILE A 4 55.99 2.13 -11.83
CA ILE A 4 55.16 1.90 -10.64
C ILE A 4 53.85 1.28 -11.15
N TYR A 5 53.63 0.02 -10.82
CA TYR A 5 52.35 -0.65 -11.01
C TYR A 5 51.44 -0.27 -9.84
N THR A 6 50.32 0.38 -10.14
CA THR A 6 49.27 0.67 -9.16
C THR A 6 48.38 -0.56 -9.05
N LEU A 7 48.42 -1.19 -7.87
CA LEU A 7 47.58 -2.34 -7.53
C LEU A 7 46.15 -1.83 -7.28
N PHE A 8 45.22 -2.17 -8.17
CA PHE A 8 43.79 -1.88 -8.01
C PHE A 8 43.21 -2.87 -6.99
N LEU A 9 43.02 -2.43 -5.76
CA LEU A 9 42.36 -3.21 -4.72
C LEU A 9 40.84 -3.09 -4.94
N CYS A 10 40.25 -4.05 -5.68
CA CYS A 10 38.80 -4.21 -5.74
C CYS A 10 38.28 -4.69 -4.38
N LEU A 11 37.84 -3.76 -3.54
CA LEU A 11 36.96 -4.03 -2.40
C LEU A 11 35.56 -4.35 -2.94
N LEU A 12 35.32 -5.62 -3.26
CA LEU A 12 34.00 -6.18 -3.47
C LEU A 12 33.42 -6.63 -2.11
N ALA A 13 32.53 -5.82 -1.54
CA ALA A 13 31.37 -6.23 -0.73
C ALA A 13 30.48 -5.00 -0.50
N PRO A 14 29.16 -5.14 -0.66
CA PRO A 14 28.41 -5.69 0.45
C PRO A 14 27.65 -6.97 0.08
N ASN A 15 27.69 -7.91 1.01
CA ASN A 15 26.78 -9.04 1.07
C ASN A 15 25.34 -8.51 1.18
N ILE A 16 24.63 -8.42 0.06
CA ILE A 16 23.17 -8.34 0.09
C ILE A 16 22.71 -9.79 0.19
N SER A 17 22.32 -10.20 1.39
CA SER A 17 21.62 -11.47 1.58
C SER A 17 20.18 -11.26 1.09
N THR A 18 19.92 -11.54 -0.17
CA THR A 18 18.54 -11.65 -0.67
C THR A 18 18.05 -13.06 -0.36
N ILE A 19 17.16 -13.17 0.64
CA ILE A 19 16.44 -14.42 0.92
C ILE A 19 15.29 -14.45 -0.09
N ALA A 20 15.55 -15.05 -1.26
CA ALA A 20 14.57 -15.19 -2.34
C ALA A 20 13.64 -16.42 -2.16
N GLN A 21 13.77 -17.14 -1.05
CA GLN A 21 12.89 -18.26 -0.73
C GLN A 21 11.78 -17.81 0.24
N VAL A 22 10.61 -18.44 0.12
CA VAL A 22 9.87 -18.81 1.34
C VAL A 22 10.53 -20.12 1.78
N PRO A 23 11.54 -20.10 2.66
CA PRO A 23 12.15 -21.33 3.13
C PRO A 23 11.08 -22.20 3.80
N ASN A 24 11.18 -23.51 3.65
CA ASN A 24 10.48 -24.42 4.54
C ASN A 24 10.84 -24.05 5.99
N PRO A 25 9.90 -24.16 6.94
CA PRO A 25 10.22 -23.86 8.33
C PRO A 25 11.37 -24.75 8.81
N THR A 26 12.23 -24.16 9.63
CA THR A 26 13.30 -24.88 10.33
C THR A 26 12.70 -25.86 11.34
N SER A 27 13.46 -26.87 11.77
CA SER A 27 13.01 -27.77 12.85
C SER A 27 12.62 -27.02 14.13
N GLY A 28 13.27 -25.87 14.41
CA GLY A 28 12.91 -25.00 15.52
C GLY A 28 11.54 -24.34 15.34
N GLU A 29 11.24 -23.83 14.15
CA GLU A 29 9.91 -23.27 13.83
C GLU A 29 8.82 -24.35 13.90
N ILE A 30 9.05 -25.53 13.32
CA ILE A 30 8.13 -26.69 13.43
C ILE A 30 7.88 -27.05 14.90
N PHE A 31 8.93 -27.06 15.73
CA PHE A 31 8.79 -27.34 17.16
C PHE A 31 7.99 -26.25 17.89
N LEU A 32 8.16 -24.98 17.51
CA LEU A 32 7.41 -23.86 18.06
C LEU A 32 5.92 -23.95 17.69
N ASP A 33 5.61 -24.28 16.44
CA ASP A 33 4.25 -24.48 15.96
C ASP A 33 3.59 -25.72 16.58
N LEU A 34 4.36 -26.78 16.85
CA LEU A 34 3.90 -27.92 17.64
C LEU A 34 3.52 -27.51 19.07
N LYS A 35 4.32 -26.66 19.73
CA LYS A 35 3.97 -26.08 21.05
C LYS A 35 2.70 -25.22 20.98
N LYS A 36 2.55 -24.44 19.90
CA LYS A 36 1.38 -23.58 19.67
C LYS A 36 0.07 -24.36 19.60
N LEU A 37 0.08 -25.65 19.26
CA LEU A 37 -1.14 -26.48 19.30
C LEU A 37 -1.80 -26.54 20.69
N ASN A 38 -1.05 -26.33 21.78
CA ASN A 38 -1.59 -26.26 23.14
C ASN A 38 -2.06 -24.85 23.56
N VAL A 39 -1.97 -23.85 22.70
CA VAL A 39 -2.38 -22.46 22.97
C VAL A 39 -3.58 -22.07 22.10
N LEU A 40 -4.71 -21.80 22.74
CA LEU A 40 -6.00 -21.44 22.11
C LEU A 40 -6.30 -19.95 22.20
N GLY A 41 -5.41 -19.14 22.78
CA GLY A 41 -5.61 -17.70 22.92
C GLY A 41 -5.36 -16.88 21.66
N SER A 42 -5.78 -15.62 21.70
CA SER A 42 -5.66 -14.67 20.60
C SER A 42 -5.62 -13.21 21.06
N ALA A 43 -4.93 -12.36 20.31
CA ALA A 43 -4.89 -10.91 20.52
C ALA A 43 -4.97 -10.16 19.18
N MET A 44 -5.66 -9.03 19.17
CA MET A 44 -5.79 -8.16 17.99
C MET A 44 -5.28 -6.76 18.31
N HIS A 45 -4.18 -6.38 17.65
CA HIS A 45 -3.64 -5.03 17.67
C HIS A 45 -4.30 -4.19 16.58
N ILE A 46 -4.84 -3.03 16.93
CA ILE A 46 -5.65 -2.19 16.03
C ILE A 46 -5.01 -0.81 15.90
N ALA A 47 -4.78 -0.38 14.66
CA ALA A 47 -4.33 0.97 14.33
C ALA A 47 -4.86 1.40 12.94
N ALA A 48 -4.43 2.56 12.46
CA ALA A 48 -4.97 3.13 11.24
C ALA A 48 -4.22 2.68 9.98
N HIS A 49 -2.89 2.68 9.99
CA HIS A 49 -2.07 2.54 8.77
C HIS A 49 -1.04 1.40 8.83
N PRO A 50 -0.56 0.95 7.65
CA PRO A 50 0.62 0.11 7.54
C PRO A 50 1.92 0.78 8.03
N ASP A 51 2.44 0.43 9.21
CA ASP A 51 3.64 1.00 9.91
C ASP A 51 3.35 1.44 11.36
N ASP A 52 2.08 1.64 11.70
CA ASP A 52 1.65 2.02 13.05
C ASP A 52 1.87 0.90 14.09
N GLU A 53 1.98 -0.35 13.65
CA GLU A 53 2.03 -1.48 14.56
C GLU A 53 3.28 -1.50 15.43
N ASN A 54 3.13 -2.06 16.63
CA ASN A 54 4.26 -2.38 17.46
C ASN A 54 4.83 -3.76 17.08
N SER A 55 5.73 -3.80 16.09
CA SER A 55 6.31 -5.05 15.57
C SER A 55 6.99 -5.89 16.66
N LEU A 56 7.50 -5.26 17.74
CA LEU A 56 8.10 -5.96 18.87
C LEU A 56 7.07 -6.71 19.71
N LEU A 57 5.98 -6.04 20.05
CA LEU A 57 4.86 -6.66 20.76
C LEU A 57 4.24 -7.79 19.91
N LEU A 58 4.06 -7.58 18.61
CA LEU A 58 3.52 -8.61 17.71
C LEU A 58 4.41 -9.85 17.69
N ALA A 59 5.74 -9.68 17.56
CA ALA A 59 6.69 -10.77 17.59
C ALA A 59 6.66 -11.53 18.92
N TYR A 60 6.62 -10.82 20.06
CA TYR A 60 6.49 -11.44 21.37
C TYR A 60 5.19 -12.26 21.51
N LEU A 61 4.04 -11.68 21.14
CA LEU A 61 2.76 -12.38 21.24
C LEU A 61 2.72 -13.63 20.35
N ALA A 62 3.23 -13.53 19.12
CA ALA A 62 3.19 -14.63 18.16
C ALA A 62 4.25 -15.72 18.44
N LYS A 63 5.45 -15.36 18.94
CA LYS A 63 6.60 -16.27 19.03
C LYS A 63 7.00 -16.68 20.46
N GLU A 64 6.69 -15.88 21.48
CA GLU A 64 6.85 -16.27 22.90
C GLU A 64 5.54 -16.86 23.43
N ARG A 65 4.47 -16.06 23.34
CA ARG A 65 3.18 -16.42 23.93
C ARG A 65 2.39 -17.42 23.09
N LEU A 66 2.76 -17.56 21.82
CA LEU A 66 2.14 -18.46 20.84
C LEU A 66 0.63 -18.24 20.68
N VAL A 67 0.13 -17.07 21.09
CA VAL A 67 -1.27 -16.70 20.86
C VAL A 67 -1.43 -16.35 19.38
N ASN A 68 -2.67 -16.47 18.91
CA ASN A 68 -2.99 -16.01 17.57
C ASN A 68 -3.01 -14.49 17.54
N THR A 69 -1.99 -13.91 16.91
CA THR A 69 -1.79 -12.47 16.87
C THR A 69 -2.27 -11.90 15.54
N PHE A 70 -3.13 -10.88 15.61
CA PHE A 70 -3.64 -10.17 14.44
C PHE A 70 -3.23 -8.70 14.51
N TYR A 71 -2.85 -8.13 13.37
CA TYR A 71 -2.76 -6.70 13.19
C TYR A 71 -3.87 -6.24 12.24
N LEU A 72 -4.78 -5.42 12.75
CA LEU A 72 -5.81 -4.74 11.98
C LEU A 72 -5.37 -3.31 11.71
N ALA A 73 -4.92 -3.06 10.48
CA ALA A 73 -4.81 -1.71 9.95
C ALA A 73 -6.16 -1.34 9.34
N LEU A 74 -6.79 -0.25 9.77
CA LEU A 74 -8.08 0.13 9.19
C LEU A 74 -7.96 0.40 7.68
N THR A 75 -6.88 1.06 7.28
CA THR A 75 -6.60 1.44 5.88
C THR A 75 -5.44 0.65 5.27
N ARG A 76 -5.23 0.79 3.96
CA ARG A 76 -4.05 0.26 3.24
C ARG A 76 -2.93 1.30 3.08
N GLY A 77 -3.06 2.48 3.68
CA GLY A 77 -2.01 3.50 3.65
C GLY A 77 -1.88 4.24 2.32
N ASP A 78 -2.95 4.29 1.53
CA ASP A 78 -3.03 4.89 0.18
C ASP A 78 -2.67 6.39 0.14
N GLY A 79 -2.91 7.12 1.23
CA GLY A 79 -2.57 8.53 1.41
C GLY A 79 -1.12 8.78 1.83
N GLY A 80 -0.32 7.71 2.00
CA GLY A 80 1.07 7.77 2.41
C GLY A 80 2.04 8.28 1.32
N GLN A 81 3.25 8.66 1.74
CA GLN A 81 4.32 9.05 0.83
C GLN A 81 5.11 7.83 0.34
N ASN A 82 5.75 7.94 -0.82
CA ASN A 82 6.70 6.93 -1.31
C ASN A 82 8.13 7.46 -1.26
N LEU A 83 8.95 6.95 -0.34
CA LEU A 83 10.36 7.33 -0.24
C LEU A 83 11.22 6.77 -1.38
N ILE A 84 10.78 5.68 -2.02
CA ILE A 84 11.60 4.87 -2.94
C ILE A 84 11.03 4.80 -4.36
N GLY A 85 9.98 5.56 -4.66
CA GLY A 85 9.29 5.56 -5.96
C GLY A 85 8.33 6.74 -6.09
N SER A 86 7.52 6.76 -7.15
CA SER A 86 6.56 7.83 -7.46
C SER A 86 5.10 7.41 -7.32
N GLU A 87 4.83 6.16 -6.91
CA GLU A 87 3.49 5.64 -6.71
C GLU A 87 2.74 6.40 -5.60
N GLN A 88 1.46 6.69 -5.85
CA GLN A 88 0.54 7.42 -4.97
C GLN A 88 -0.83 6.73 -4.98
N GLY A 89 -1.70 7.09 -4.03
CA GLY A 89 -3.07 6.56 -3.95
C GLY A 89 -3.10 5.04 -3.84
N GLU A 90 -3.96 4.41 -4.62
CA GLU A 90 -4.14 2.95 -4.61
C GLU A 90 -2.85 2.18 -4.95
N TYR A 91 -1.93 2.79 -5.71
CA TYR A 91 -0.67 2.14 -6.10
C TYR A 91 0.28 2.01 -4.92
N ILE A 92 0.41 3.03 -4.06
CA ILE A 92 1.18 2.88 -2.82
C ILE A 92 0.44 2.02 -1.79
N GLY A 93 -0.89 2.08 -1.74
CA GLY A 93 -1.68 1.18 -0.89
C GLY A 93 -1.39 -0.30 -1.16
N ILE A 94 -1.20 -0.67 -2.44
CA ILE A 94 -0.77 -2.01 -2.84
C ILE A 94 0.64 -2.34 -2.33
N ILE A 95 1.60 -1.43 -2.48
CA ILE A 95 2.97 -1.64 -2.01
C ILE A 95 2.97 -1.86 -0.50
N ARG A 96 2.32 -0.97 0.26
CA ARG A 96 2.23 -1.03 1.72
C ARG A 96 1.49 -2.26 2.21
N THR A 97 0.50 -2.76 1.46
CA THR A 97 -0.13 -4.05 1.71
C THR A 97 0.88 -5.20 1.63
N GLN A 98 1.71 -5.23 0.58
CA GLN A 98 2.76 -6.26 0.42
C GLN A 98 3.91 -6.10 1.44
N GLU A 99 4.26 -4.88 1.83
CA GLU A 99 5.24 -4.60 2.88
C GLU A 99 4.75 -5.12 4.24
N LEU A 100 3.49 -4.90 4.59
CA LEU A 100 2.87 -5.51 5.79
C LEU A 100 2.91 -7.02 5.73
N LEU A 101 2.55 -7.63 4.59
CA LEU A 101 2.59 -9.09 4.47
C LEU A 101 4.00 -9.64 4.64
N ALA A 102 5.02 -8.93 4.17
CA ALA A 102 6.41 -9.29 4.41
C ALA A 102 6.82 -9.10 5.89
N ALA A 103 6.38 -8.02 6.53
CA ALA A 103 6.56 -7.79 7.97
C ALA A 103 5.93 -8.92 8.80
N ARG A 104 4.68 -9.29 8.48
CA ARG A 104 3.91 -10.37 9.11
C ARG A 104 4.54 -11.75 8.93
N ARG A 105 5.10 -12.06 7.75
CA ARG A 105 5.91 -13.29 7.55
C ARG A 105 7.11 -13.36 8.50
N THR A 106 7.62 -12.22 8.95
CA THR A 106 8.77 -12.14 9.85
C THR A 106 8.36 -12.23 11.33
N ASP A 107 7.38 -11.43 11.77
CA ASP A 107 6.95 -11.41 13.17
C ASP A 107 5.95 -12.51 13.56
N GLY A 108 5.24 -13.10 12.59
CA GLY A 108 4.29 -14.19 12.80
C GLY A 108 2.85 -13.76 13.09
N ALA A 109 2.54 -12.46 13.08
CA ALA A 109 1.16 -11.99 13.18
C ALA A 109 0.43 -12.08 11.82
N GLN A 110 -0.90 -11.97 11.82
CA GLN A 110 -1.73 -11.99 10.60
C GLN A 110 -2.25 -10.59 10.27
N GLN A 111 -2.22 -10.20 8.98
CA GLN A 111 -2.68 -8.88 8.54
C GLN A 111 -4.17 -8.87 8.23
N LEU A 112 -4.88 -7.85 8.72
CA LEU A 112 -6.29 -7.59 8.43
C LEU A 112 -6.50 -6.14 7.95
N PHE A 113 -7.55 -5.93 7.16
CA PHE A 113 -7.97 -4.61 6.64
C PHE A 113 -9.49 -4.42 6.65
N THR A 114 -9.94 -3.16 6.67
CA THR A 114 -11.35 -2.79 6.52
C THR A 114 -11.65 -2.21 5.12
N HIS A 115 -12.87 -1.70 4.91
CA HIS A 115 -13.25 -0.89 3.75
C HIS A 115 -12.60 0.51 3.75
N ALA A 116 -12.03 0.98 4.86
CA ALA A 116 -11.53 2.34 4.99
C ALA A 116 -10.43 2.65 3.96
N TYR A 117 -10.60 3.79 3.28
CA TYR A 117 -9.62 4.35 2.36
C TYR A 117 -8.79 5.40 3.10
N ASP A 118 -7.46 5.37 2.95
CA ASP A 118 -6.60 6.43 3.47
C ASP A 118 -6.63 7.61 2.50
N PHE A 119 -7.36 8.66 2.85
CA PHE A 119 -7.48 9.88 2.05
C PHE A 119 -6.38 10.92 2.35
N GLY A 120 -5.35 10.53 3.10
CA GLY A 120 -4.26 11.40 3.53
C GLY A 120 -4.50 11.99 4.91
N TYR A 121 -3.77 13.07 5.21
CA TYR A 121 -3.75 13.64 6.56
C TYR A 121 -5.10 14.24 6.94
N SER A 122 -5.74 13.70 7.99
CA SER A 122 -6.92 14.27 8.63
C SER A 122 -6.57 14.83 10.01
N LYS A 123 -7.23 15.91 10.42
CA LYS A 123 -6.99 16.56 11.71
C LYS A 123 -7.85 15.99 12.83
N THR A 124 -9.10 15.67 12.52
CA THR A 124 -10.10 15.33 13.55
C THR A 124 -10.71 13.96 13.31
N ARG A 125 -11.18 13.34 14.39
CA ARG A 125 -11.94 12.10 14.30
C ARG A 125 -13.24 12.31 13.53
N GLU A 126 -13.90 13.44 13.74
CA GLU A 126 -15.19 13.76 13.14
C GLU A 126 -15.09 13.85 11.61
N GLU A 127 -14.06 14.51 11.07
CA GLU A 127 -13.72 14.52 9.64
C GLU A 127 -13.50 13.10 9.11
N THR A 128 -12.66 12.32 9.79
CA THR A 128 -12.37 10.93 9.40
C THR A 128 -13.61 10.05 9.37
N LEU A 129 -14.46 10.11 10.40
CA LEU A 129 -15.64 9.27 10.52
C LEU A 129 -16.77 9.67 9.56
N ASP A 130 -16.87 10.95 9.17
CA ASP A 130 -17.77 11.38 8.10
C ASP A 130 -17.31 10.87 6.73
N PHE A 131 -15.99 10.92 6.51
CA PHE A 131 -15.39 10.44 5.27
C PHE A 131 -15.56 8.93 5.12
N TRP A 132 -15.18 8.14 6.14
CA TRP A 132 -15.29 6.68 6.11
C TRP A 132 -16.73 6.16 6.24
N GLY A 133 -17.63 6.96 6.83
CA GLY A 133 -18.93 6.47 7.28
C GLY A 133 -18.78 5.58 8.51
N LYS A 134 -18.91 6.17 9.70
CA LYS A 134 -18.73 5.51 11.00
C LYS A 134 -19.29 4.08 11.08
N ASP A 135 -20.56 3.89 10.74
CA ASP A 135 -21.24 2.60 10.93
C ASP A 135 -20.69 1.49 10.03
N LEU A 136 -20.19 1.83 8.84
CA LEU A 136 -19.58 0.87 7.93
C LEU A 136 -18.27 0.31 8.52
N ILE A 137 -17.36 1.19 8.91
CA ILE A 137 -16.06 0.75 9.45
C ILE A 137 -16.22 0.15 10.85
N LEU A 138 -17.13 0.67 11.68
CA LEU A 138 -17.47 0.05 12.96
C LEU A 138 -17.99 -1.38 12.74
N GLY A 139 -18.87 -1.56 11.74
CA GLY A 139 -19.37 -2.88 11.33
C GLY A 139 -18.25 -3.84 10.94
N ASP A 140 -17.26 -3.38 10.16
CA ASP A 140 -16.08 -4.20 9.81
C ASP A 140 -15.28 -4.63 11.04
N VAL A 141 -14.99 -3.70 11.96
CA VAL A 141 -14.21 -4.02 13.17
C VAL A 141 -14.97 -5.04 14.02
N VAL A 142 -16.29 -4.88 14.20
CA VAL A 142 -17.14 -5.85 14.90
C VAL A 142 -17.14 -7.21 14.20
N TYR A 143 -17.26 -7.23 12.87
CA TYR A 143 -17.23 -8.46 12.08
C TYR A 143 -15.91 -9.21 12.28
N LEU A 144 -14.78 -8.49 12.25
CA LEU A 144 -13.45 -9.07 12.43
C LEU A 144 -13.22 -9.57 13.86
N ILE A 145 -13.70 -8.85 14.88
CA ILE A 145 -13.66 -9.34 16.27
C ILE A 145 -14.47 -10.64 16.39
N ARG A 146 -15.68 -10.70 15.85
CA ARG A 146 -16.52 -11.91 15.87
C ARG A 146 -15.93 -13.08 15.07
N LYS A 147 -15.26 -12.78 13.95
CA LYS A 147 -14.64 -13.77 13.05
C LYS A 147 -13.37 -14.38 13.66
N PHE A 148 -12.48 -13.56 14.20
CA PHE A 148 -11.17 -13.98 14.69
C PHE A 148 -11.11 -14.23 16.19
N ARG A 149 -12.15 -13.81 16.93
CA ARG A 149 -12.35 -14.05 18.36
C ARG A 149 -11.12 -13.70 19.22
N PRO A 150 -10.58 -12.46 19.14
CA PRO A 150 -9.49 -12.03 20.00
C PRO A 150 -9.93 -12.03 21.47
N ASP A 151 -9.12 -12.58 22.37
CA ASP A 151 -9.35 -12.48 23.82
C ASP A 151 -9.03 -11.05 24.32
N VAL A 152 -8.00 -10.45 23.74
CA VAL A 152 -7.51 -9.11 24.11
C VAL A 152 -7.45 -8.22 22.87
N LEU A 153 -8.02 -7.02 22.96
CA LEU A 153 -7.83 -5.96 21.99
C LEU A 153 -6.76 -4.98 22.46
N ILE A 154 -5.88 -4.56 21.55
CA ILE A 154 -4.79 -3.62 21.84
C ILE A 154 -4.93 -2.45 20.86
N ALA A 155 -5.38 -1.29 21.33
CA ALA A 155 -5.34 -0.07 20.53
C ALA A 155 -3.91 0.49 20.53
N ARG A 156 -3.44 0.97 19.37
CA ARG A 156 -2.12 1.63 19.27
C ARG A 156 -2.12 3.05 19.83
N PHE A 157 -3.22 3.75 19.66
CA PHE A 157 -3.37 5.17 19.96
C PHE A 157 -4.41 5.39 21.05
N PRO A 158 -4.37 6.53 21.77
CA PRO A 158 -5.43 6.91 22.68
C PRO A 158 -6.68 7.37 21.90
N PRO A 159 -7.90 7.26 22.47
CA PRO A 159 -9.15 7.68 21.82
C PRO A 159 -9.38 9.20 21.84
N ASP A 160 -8.32 10.00 22.03
CA ASP A 160 -8.37 11.45 22.20
C ASP A 160 -7.31 12.18 21.34
N GLU A 161 -7.25 13.50 21.44
CA GLU A 161 -6.40 14.38 20.63
C GLU A 161 -4.90 14.07 20.71
N ARG A 162 -4.44 13.34 21.76
CA ARG A 162 -3.03 12.94 21.90
C ARG A 162 -2.59 11.93 20.82
N ALA A 163 -3.55 11.29 20.13
CA ALA A 163 -3.29 10.48 18.95
C ALA A 163 -2.75 11.29 17.76
N GLY A 164 -2.96 12.61 17.78
CA GLY A 164 -2.49 13.56 16.77
C GLY A 164 -3.30 13.51 15.48
N HIS A 165 -3.09 12.47 14.67
CA HIS A 165 -3.73 12.32 13.36
C HIS A 165 -5.18 11.79 13.49
N GLY A 166 -6.11 12.34 12.70
CA GLY A 166 -7.54 12.01 12.74
C GLY A 166 -7.83 10.51 12.55
N HIS A 167 -7.10 9.83 11.66
CA HIS A 167 -7.21 8.38 11.50
C HIS A 167 -6.77 7.61 12.75
N HIS A 168 -5.72 8.08 13.45
CA HIS A 168 -5.23 7.42 14.67
C HIS A 168 -6.28 7.46 15.78
N ASN A 169 -6.84 8.65 16.04
CA ASN A 169 -7.91 8.82 17.02
C ASN A 169 -9.13 7.95 16.63
N SER A 170 -9.54 8.01 15.37
CA SER A 170 -10.67 7.22 14.86
C SER A 170 -10.45 5.72 15.01
N SER A 171 -9.23 5.23 14.80
CA SER A 171 -8.91 3.80 14.97
C SER A 171 -9.07 3.34 16.43
N ALA A 172 -8.61 4.14 17.39
CA ALA A 172 -8.76 3.86 18.81
C ALA A 172 -10.21 3.96 19.27
N TYR A 173 -10.93 4.98 18.81
CA TYR A 173 -12.35 5.16 19.06
C TYR A 173 -13.17 3.97 18.54
N LEU A 174 -12.98 3.58 17.28
CA LEU A 174 -13.69 2.45 16.68
C LEU A 174 -13.35 1.12 17.36
N ALA A 175 -12.09 0.92 17.78
CA ALA A 175 -11.71 -0.25 18.57
C ALA A 175 -12.48 -0.33 19.91
N HIS A 176 -12.61 0.79 20.62
CA HIS A 176 -13.34 0.85 21.89
C HIS A 176 -14.85 0.67 21.69
N GLU A 177 -15.44 1.32 20.68
CA GLU A 177 -16.86 1.15 20.38
C GLU A 177 -17.17 -0.30 19.95
N ALA A 178 -16.32 -0.89 19.11
CA ALA A 178 -16.48 -2.28 18.69
C ALA A 178 -16.35 -3.25 19.87
N PHE A 179 -15.43 -2.99 20.81
CA PHE A 179 -15.30 -3.78 22.05
C PHE A 179 -16.62 -3.85 22.83
N LYS A 180 -17.34 -2.73 22.97
CA LYS A 180 -18.60 -2.66 23.73
C LYS A 180 -19.74 -3.46 23.10
N ILE A 181 -19.73 -3.63 21.78
CA ILE A 181 -20.88 -4.14 21.03
C ILE A 181 -20.66 -5.50 20.35
N SER A 182 -19.43 -6.01 20.30
CA SER A 182 -19.12 -7.25 19.57
C SER A 182 -19.82 -8.49 20.17
N GLY A 183 -20.07 -8.49 21.48
CA GLY A 183 -20.84 -9.52 22.19
C GLY A 183 -22.36 -9.40 22.07
N ASP A 184 -22.90 -8.27 21.57
CA ASP A 184 -24.34 -8.02 21.50
C ASP A 184 -24.94 -8.49 20.15
N PRO A 185 -25.81 -9.52 20.13
CA PRO A 185 -26.40 -10.03 18.89
C PRO A 185 -27.38 -9.06 18.21
N THR A 186 -27.81 -7.99 18.89
CA THR A 186 -28.71 -6.97 18.32
C THR A 186 -27.98 -5.94 17.47
N LYS A 187 -26.64 -5.89 17.55
CA LYS A 187 -25.79 -4.97 16.78
C LYS A 187 -25.23 -5.68 15.55
N PHE A 188 -25.43 -5.10 14.38
CA PHE A 188 -25.09 -5.69 13.08
C PHE A 188 -25.61 -7.14 12.93
N PRO A 189 -26.94 -7.37 13.12
CA PRO A 189 -27.51 -8.73 13.13
C PRO A 189 -27.34 -9.46 11.79
N GLU A 190 -27.21 -8.74 10.68
CA GLU A 190 -26.94 -9.29 9.34
C GLU A 190 -25.64 -10.09 9.27
N GLN A 191 -24.65 -9.75 10.11
CA GLN A 191 -23.37 -10.46 10.18
C GLN A 191 -23.52 -11.86 10.79
N LEU A 192 -24.56 -12.11 11.59
CA LEU A 192 -24.72 -13.36 12.35
C LEU A 192 -25.03 -14.58 11.46
N LYS A 193 -25.26 -14.35 10.17
CA LYS A 193 -25.27 -15.41 9.14
C LYS A 193 -23.90 -16.05 8.93
N TYR A 194 -22.82 -15.31 9.20
CA TYR A 194 -21.43 -15.68 8.91
C TYR A 194 -20.59 -15.89 10.18
N VAL A 195 -20.89 -15.14 11.23
CA VAL A 195 -20.13 -15.14 12.49
C VAL A 195 -21.06 -15.28 13.71
N LYS A 196 -20.49 -15.58 14.88
CA LYS A 196 -21.22 -15.59 16.16
C LYS A 196 -20.79 -14.38 17.01
N PRO A 197 -21.65 -13.87 17.92
CA PRO A 197 -21.21 -12.84 18.86
C PRO A 197 -19.98 -13.30 19.64
N TRP A 198 -19.08 -12.36 19.91
CA TRP A 198 -17.86 -12.61 20.67
C TRP A 198 -17.51 -11.36 21.46
N GLN A 199 -17.34 -11.52 22.77
CA GLN A 199 -16.91 -10.45 23.65
C GLN A 199 -15.46 -10.71 24.04
N PRO A 200 -14.49 -9.87 23.61
CA PRO A 200 -13.15 -9.89 24.16
C PRO A 200 -13.19 -9.61 25.68
N GLU A 201 -12.25 -10.17 26.43
CA GLU A 201 -12.18 -10.02 27.89
C GLU A 201 -11.84 -8.58 28.28
N ARG A 202 -10.98 -7.94 27.48
CA ARG A 202 -10.51 -6.56 27.71
C ARG A 202 -10.02 -5.88 26.44
N ILE A 203 -10.00 -4.56 26.51
CA ILE A 203 -9.27 -3.68 25.61
C ILE A 203 -8.25 -2.85 26.40
N VAL A 204 -7.06 -2.73 25.85
CA VAL A 204 -5.94 -1.94 26.40
C VAL A 204 -5.39 -0.99 25.36
N TRP A 205 -4.69 0.05 25.80
CA TRP A 205 -3.89 0.93 24.94
C TRP A 205 -2.40 0.61 25.11
N ASN A 206 -1.71 0.32 24.00
CA ASN A 206 -0.25 0.22 23.98
C ASN A 206 0.37 1.62 24.03
N THR A 207 0.66 2.07 25.25
CA THR A 207 1.02 3.47 25.52
C THR A 207 2.41 3.84 24.98
N TYR A 208 2.57 5.12 24.70
CA TYR A 208 3.86 5.74 24.38
C TYR A 208 3.88 7.16 24.98
N SER A 209 5.06 7.65 25.33
CA SER A 209 5.31 9.04 25.71
C SER A 209 5.88 9.84 24.54
N ARG A 210 5.91 11.18 24.69
CA ARG A 210 6.38 12.11 23.65
C ARG A 210 7.68 11.64 22.99
N GLY A 211 7.70 11.63 21.66
CA GLY A 211 8.82 11.09 20.88
C GLY A 211 8.80 9.56 20.69
N PHE A 212 7.65 8.90 20.90
CA PHE A 212 7.48 7.45 20.81
C PHE A 212 8.43 6.65 21.74
N GLN A 213 8.68 7.21 22.92
CA GLN A 213 9.37 6.52 24.01
C GLN A 213 8.37 5.65 24.78
N ASN A 214 8.85 4.60 25.45
CA ASN A 214 7.99 3.69 26.23
C ASN A 214 8.28 3.86 27.72
N ASN A 215 7.82 4.99 28.27
CA ASN A 215 7.81 5.23 29.71
C ASN A 215 6.46 4.76 30.28
N ALA A 216 6.43 4.49 31.60
CA ALA A 216 5.19 4.14 32.29
C ALA A 216 4.15 5.26 32.11
N PRO A 217 2.86 4.92 31.91
CA PRO A 217 1.83 5.91 31.68
C PRO A 217 1.63 6.80 32.92
N THR A 218 1.51 8.10 32.69
CA THR A 218 1.27 9.10 33.75
C THR A 218 -0.20 9.50 33.88
N ASP A 219 -1.06 8.99 32.99
CA ASP A 219 -2.47 9.39 32.84
C ASP A 219 -3.38 8.88 33.97
N GLY A 220 -2.82 8.15 34.94
CA GLY A 220 -3.59 7.38 35.92
C GLY A 220 -4.26 6.16 35.28
N GLY A 221 -4.68 5.21 36.12
CA GLY A 221 -5.31 3.95 35.69
C GLY A 221 -4.42 2.72 35.87
N GLU A 222 -5.05 1.55 35.82
CA GLU A 222 -4.36 0.26 35.92
C GLU A 222 -3.69 -0.07 34.58
N TYR A 223 -2.44 -0.55 34.62
CA TYR A 223 -1.72 -0.99 33.44
C TYR A 223 -0.94 -2.26 33.72
N VAL A 224 -0.70 -3.05 32.67
CA VAL A 224 0.22 -4.18 32.69
C VAL A 224 1.54 -3.78 32.06
N GLU A 225 2.64 -4.12 32.73
CA GLU A 225 3.99 -4.04 32.17
C GLU A 225 4.32 -5.34 31.46
N VAL A 226 4.75 -5.25 30.20
CA VAL A 226 5.17 -6.39 29.38
C VAL A 226 6.66 -6.26 29.10
N ASP A 227 7.45 -7.20 29.60
CA ASP A 227 8.88 -7.30 29.28
C ASP A 227 9.06 -7.93 27.89
N LEU A 228 9.62 -7.14 26.96
CA LEU A 228 9.86 -7.52 25.57
C LEU A 228 11.36 -7.72 25.26
N SER A 229 12.21 -7.75 26.29
CA SER A 229 13.67 -7.87 26.16
C SER A 229 14.15 -9.28 25.81
N GLY A 230 13.23 -10.25 25.75
CA GLY A 230 13.54 -11.67 25.71
C GLY A 230 14.28 -12.16 24.45
N TYR A 231 14.96 -13.30 24.63
CA TYR A 231 15.59 -14.09 23.57
C TYR A 231 14.87 -15.42 23.40
N ASN A 232 14.48 -15.77 22.18
CA ASN A 232 13.87 -17.05 21.88
C ASN A 232 14.95 -18.06 21.47
N PRO A 233 15.31 -19.04 22.33
CA PRO A 233 16.40 -19.97 22.04
C PRO A 233 16.07 -20.99 20.95
N ILE A 234 14.78 -21.21 20.65
CA ILE A 234 14.35 -22.12 19.59
C ILE A 234 14.62 -21.48 18.22
N LEU A 235 14.34 -20.19 18.09
CA LEU A 235 14.55 -19.42 16.86
C LEU A 235 15.97 -18.85 16.74
N GLY A 236 16.72 -18.84 17.84
CA GLY A 236 18.05 -18.25 17.91
C GLY A 236 18.06 -16.72 17.79
N LYS A 237 16.94 -16.05 18.08
CA LYS A 237 16.74 -14.60 17.88
C LYS A 237 16.04 -13.96 19.07
N SER A 238 16.40 -12.71 19.37
CA SER A 238 15.61 -11.84 20.24
C SER A 238 14.36 -11.32 19.53
N TYR A 239 13.35 -10.95 20.31
CA TYR A 239 12.14 -10.32 19.76
C TYR A 239 12.45 -9.00 19.08
N SER A 240 13.48 -8.29 19.55
CA SER A 240 13.98 -7.06 18.95
C SER A 240 14.59 -7.26 17.57
N GLU A 241 15.33 -8.35 17.34
CA GLU A 241 15.87 -8.68 16.01
C GLU A 241 14.76 -9.04 15.02
N ILE A 242 13.77 -9.81 15.47
CA ILE A 242 12.59 -10.14 14.66
C ILE A 242 11.81 -8.86 14.32
N ALA A 243 11.57 -8.01 15.33
CA ALA A 243 10.85 -6.76 15.18
C ALA A 243 11.55 -5.76 14.26
N ALA A 244 12.87 -5.61 14.41
CA ALA A 244 13.67 -4.74 13.56
C ALA A 244 13.64 -5.19 12.09
N SER A 245 13.68 -6.50 11.85
CA SER A 245 13.56 -7.08 10.51
C SER A 245 12.17 -6.87 9.93
N SER A 246 11.13 -7.12 10.72
CA SER A 246 9.72 -6.89 10.36
C SER A 246 9.47 -5.43 10.01
N ARG A 247 9.83 -4.50 10.91
CA ARG A 247 9.67 -3.05 10.73
C ARG A 247 10.44 -2.52 9.50
N SER A 248 11.60 -3.10 9.20
CA SER A 248 12.42 -2.72 8.04
C SER A 248 11.82 -3.14 6.68
N MET A 249 10.69 -3.85 6.68
CA MET A 249 9.93 -4.13 5.46
C MET A 249 9.06 -2.95 5.00
N HIS A 250 8.76 -1.99 5.87
CA HIS A 250 8.10 -0.71 5.54
C HIS A 250 9.07 0.24 4.83
N LYS A 251 9.59 -0.18 3.67
CA LYS A 251 10.65 0.51 2.94
C LYS A 251 10.14 1.80 2.33
N THR A 252 8.91 1.82 1.83
CA THR A 252 8.29 3.04 1.28
C THR A 252 8.18 4.17 2.31
N GLN A 253 8.09 3.84 3.61
CA GLN A 253 8.01 4.83 4.69
C GLN A 253 9.38 5.15 5.33
N GLY A 254 10.44 4.44 4.94
CA GLY A 254 11.78 4.64 5.52
C GLY A 254 11.92 4.11 6.95
N PHE A 255 11.18 3.06 7.31
CA PHE A 255 11.14 2.51 8.68
C PHE A 255 12.23 1.46 8.95
N GLY A 256 13.33 1.51 8.21
CA GLY A 256 14.53 0.70 8.52
C GLY A 256 14.99 0.95 9.96
N SER A 257 15.24 -0.12 10.72
CA SER A 257 15.68 -0.02 12.11
C SER A 257 16.70 -1.09 12.46
N ALA A 258 17.71 -0.71 13.26
CA ALA A 258 18.59 -1.67 13.90
C ALA A 258 17.89 -2.33 15.10
N PRO A 259 18.23 -3.58 15.44
CA PRO A 259 17.75 -4.20 16.67
C PRO A 259 18.21 -3.40 17.90
N ASN A 260 17.32 -3.22 18.87
CA ASN A 260 17.69 -2.70 20.18
C ASN A 260 17.91 -3.86 21.15
N ILE A 261 19.15 -4.10 21.56
CA ILE A 261 19.53 -5.20 22.47
C ILE A 261 19.38 -4.87 23.96
N ASN A 262 18.88 -3.67 24.29
CA ASN A 262 18.67 -3.27 25.68
C ASN A 262 17.32 -3.76 26.21
N LEU A 263 17.16 -3.68 27.54
CA LEU A 263 15.88 -3.91 28.18
C LEU A 263 14.80 -3.03 27.57
N ARG A 264 13.68 -3.64 27.17
CA ARG A 264 12.51 -2.98 26.61
C ARG A 264 11.26 -3.46 27.33
N LYS A 265 10.59 -2.51 27.98
CA LYS A 265 9.28 -2.70 28.57
C LYS A 265 8.26 -1.90 27.80
N ASP A 266 7.11 -2.51 27.59
CA ASP A 266 5.95 -1.86 27.03
C ASP A 266 4.82 -1.87 28.06
N PHE A 267 3.99 -0.84 28.05
CA PHE A 267 2.91 -0.67 29.01
C PHE A 267 1.57 -0.74 28.29
N MET A 268 0.67 -1.54 28.84
CA MET A 268 -0.69 -1.77 28.35
C MET A 268 -1.66 -1.14 29.34
N LEU A 269 -2.05 0.11 29.09
CA LEU A 269 -3.00 0.81 29.94
C LEU A 269 -4.40 0.24 29.71
N HIS A 270 -5.10 -0.11 30.79
CA HIS A 270 -6.46 -0.61 30.71
C HIS A 270 -7.41 0.47 30.16
N VAL A 271 -8.27 0.08 29.22
CA VAL A 271 -9.28 0.97 28.62
C VAL A 271 -10.69 0.53 29.03
N ASP A 272 -11.03 -0.76 28.88
CA ASP A 272 -12.35 -1.30 29.21
C ASP A 272 -12.31 -2.83 29.37
N GLY A 273 -13.37 -3.41 29.93
CA GLY A 273 -13.49 -4.84 30.25
C GLY A 273 -12.93 -5.22 31.62
N LYS A 274 -12.51 -6.48 31.79
CA LYS A 274 -11.92 -6.93 33.06
C LYS A 274 -10.45 -6.50 33.14
N PRO A 275 -10.03 -5.73 34.16
CA PRO A 275 -8.63 -5.32 34.29
C PRO A 275 -7.68 -6.51 34.49
N ALA A 276 -6.48 -6.38 33.93
CA ALA A 276 -5.37 -7.30 34.15
C ALA A 276 -4.36 -6.69 35.13
N LYS A 277 -3.69 -7.51 35.93
CA LYS A 277 -2.77 -7.05 36.98
C LYS A 277 -1.33 -7.42 36.69
N ALA A 278 -1.07 -8.68 36.35
CA ALA A 278 0.28 -9.20 36.16
C ALA A 278 0.55 -9.56 34.71
N ASP A 279 -0.44 -10.16 34.03
CA ASP A 279 -0.30 -10.63 32.66
C ASP A 279 -1.43 -10.12 31.78
N LEU A 280 -1.12 -9.79 30.53
CA LEU A 280 -2.11 -9.31 29.56
C LEU A 280 -3.30 -10.26 29.39
N PHE A 281 -3.11 -11.56 29.65
CA PHE A 281 -4.11 -12.63 29.57
C PHE A 281 -4.57 -13.15 30.93
N ASP A 282 -4.42 -12.38 32.02
CA ASP A 282 -5.02 -12.72 33.33
C ASP A 282 -6.49 -13.12 33.14
N ASP A 283 -6.95 -14.17 33.83
CA ASP A 283 -8.33 -14.70 33.74
C ASP A 283 -8.77 -15.25 32.36
N VAL A 284 -7.88 -15.29 31.37
CA VAL A 284 -8.14 -15.89 30.06
C VAL A 284 -7.54 -17.30 30.04
N ASP A 285 -8.39 -18.33 29.98
CA ASP A 285 -7.91 -19.71 29.84
C ASP A 285 -7.27 -19.91 28.46
N LEU A 286 -5.96 -20.08 28.32
CA LEU A 286 -5.32 -20.24 27.00
C LEU A 286 -5.26 -21.71 26.54
N SER A 287 -5.83 -22.64 27.29
CA SER A 287 -5.64 -24.08 27.11
C SER A 287 -6.82 -24.77 26.40
N TRP A 288 -6.68 -26.08 26.21
CA TRP A 288 -7.73 -26.95 25.67
C TRP A 288 -8.99 -27.05 26.55
N ASN A 289 -8.97 -26.57 27.79
CA ASN A 289 -10.15 -26.55 28.67
C ASN A 289 -11.33 -25.73 28.10
N ARG A 290 -11.07 -24.85 27.12
CA ARG A 290 -12.10 -24.17 26.32
C ARG A 290 -12.98 -25.10 25.49
N VAL A 291 -12.49 -26.29 25.15
CA VAL A 291 -13.17 -27.24 24.27
C VAL A 291 -13.60 -28.45 25.09
N LYS A 292 -14.87 -28.80 25.02
CA LYS A 292 -15.40 -29.96 25.74
C LYS A 292 -14.75 -31.26 25.26
N ASN A 293 -14.40 -32.15 26.19
CA ASN A 293 -13.81 -33.47 25.92
C ASN A 293 -12.42 -33.46 25.24
N SER A 294 -11.68 -32.35 25.31
CA SER A 294 -10.39 -32.17 24.64
C SER A 294 -9.15 -32.62 25.43
N GLY A 295 -9.32 -33.10 26.68
CA GLY A 295 -8.19 -33.41 27.56
C GLY A 295 -7.19 -34.40 26.95
N LYS A 296 -7.68 -35.38 26.18
CA LYS A 296 -6.84 -36.34 25.45
C LYS A 296 -5.99 -35.67 24.36
N VAL A 297 -6.55 -34.72 23.61
CA VAL A 297 -5.80 -33.93 22.61
C VAL A 297 -4.61 -33.22 23.26
N SER A 298 -4.83 -32.55 24.39
CA SER A 298 -3.75 -31.85 25.08
C SER A 298 -2.63 -32.79 25.54
N GLN A 299 -2.98 -33.96 26.08
CA GLN A 299 -2.00 -34.99 26.48
C GLN A 299 -1.20 -35.52 25.29
N MET A 300 -1.86 -35.77 24.15
CA MET A 300 -1.19 -36.23 22.93
C MET A 300 -0.23 -35.19 22.38
N ILE A 301 -0.61 -33.90 22.38
CA ILE A 301 0.28 -32.81 21.97
C ILE A 301 1.48 -32.70 22.92
N GLN A 302 1.26 -32.76 24.24
CA GLN A 302 2.37 -32.72 25.22
C GLN A 302 3.36 -33.88 25.00
N LYS A 303 2.85 -35.08 24.72
CA LYS A 303 3.70 -36.21 24.36
C LYS A 303 4.47 -35.97 23.06
N ALA A 304 3.81 -35.48 22.01
CA ALA A 304 4.48 -35.15 20.75
C ALA A 304 5.58 -34.09 20.93
N ILE A 305 5.37 -33.08 21.79
CA ILE A 305 6.39 -32.07 22.14
C ILE A 305 7.57 -32.73 22.86
N ALA A 306 7.32 -33.64 23.81
CA ALA A 306 8.37 -34.31 24.56
C ALA A 306 9.22 -35.25 23.69
N ASP A 307 8.60 -35.88 22.69
CA ASP A 307 9.22 -36.85 21.80
C ASP A 307 9.80 -36.22 20.51
N PHE A 308 9.71 -34.89 20.34
CA PHE A 308 10.13 -34.22 19.11
C PHE A 308 11.65 -34.32 18.87
N ASP A 309 12.05 -34.86 17.72
CA ASP A 309 13.45 -34.93 17.29
C ASP A 309 13.78 -33.78 16.32
N LEU A 310 14.66 -32.87 16.75
CA LEU A 310 15.12 -31.72 15.95
C LEU A 310 15.85 -32.13 14.67
N THR A 311 16.48 -33.31 14.66
CA THR A 311 17.21 -33.86 13.51
C THR A 311 16.31 -34.68 12.58
N GLN A 312 15.15 -35.12 13.09
CA GLN A 312 14.17 -35.90 12.34
C GLN A 312 12.72 -35.45 12.63
N PRO A 313 12.29 -34.25 12.21
CA PRO A 313 10.91 -33.78 12.44
C PRO A 313 9.84 -34.75 11.93
N SER A 314 10.11 -35.49 10.86
CA SER A 314 9.20 -36.48 10.27
C SER A 314 8.85 -37.63 11.23
N ALA A 315 9.64 -37.87 12.27
CA ALA A 315 9.33 -38.84 13.33
C ALA A 315 8.06 -38.46 14.13
N SER A 316 7.66 -37.19 14.11
CA SER A 316 6.45 -36.69 14.78
C SER A 316 5.17 -36.97 13.99
N VAL A 317 5.27 -37.33 12.70
CA VAL A 317 4.11 -37.47 11.79
C VAL A 317 3.07 -38.49 12.28
N PRO A 318 3.44 -39.71 12.75
CA PRO A 318 2.46 -40.64 13.29
C PRO A 318 1.67 -40.04 14.46
N ALA A 319 2.34 -39.34 15.38
CA ALA A 319 1.68 -38.68 16.51
C ALA A 319 0.75 -37.55 16.06
N LEU A 320 1.18 -36.73 15.09
CA LEU A 320 0.36 -35.66 14.51
C LEU A 320 -0.88 -36.20 13.81
N VAL A 321 -0.78 -37.32 13.09
CA VAL A 321 -1.93 -37.97 12.44
C VAL A 321 -2.93 -38.51 13.47
N GLU A 322 -2.45 -39.07 14.58
CA GLU A 322 -3.34 -39.48 15.67
C GLU A 322 -3.99 -38.27 16.38
N ILE A 323 -3.27 -37.15 16.57
CA ILE A 323 -3.84 -35.90 17.08
C ILE A 323 -4.94 -35.40 16.13
N TYR A 324 -4.70 -35.44 14.81
CA TYR A 324 -5.69 -35.06 13.81
C TYR A 324 -6.96 -35.91 13.93
N LYS A 325 -6.83 -37.24 14.02
CA LYS A 325 -7.97 -38.15 14.21
C LYS A 325 -8.72 -37.87 15.51
N GLU A 326 -8.02 -37.60 16.60
CA GLU A 326 -8.65 -37.25 17.88
C GLU A 326 -9.45 -35.95 17.74
N LEU A 327 -8.94 -34.93 17.03
CA LEU A 327 -9.68 -33.70 16.75
C LEU A 327 -10.97 -33.95 15.95
N GLU A 328 -11.02 -34.99 15.09
CA GLU A 328 -12.23 -35.37 14.35
C GLU A 328 -13.33 -35.95 15.25
N THR A 329 -13.00 -36.40 16.45
CA THR A 329 -13.98 -36.86 17.44
C THR A 329 -14.66 -35.72 18.20
N LEU A 330 -14.10 -34.51 18.12
CA LEU A 330 -14.64 -33.30 18.75
C LEU A 330 -15.67 -32.59 17.84
N ASP A 331 -16.36 -31.57 18.36
CA ASP A 331 -17.33 -30.80 17.58
C ASP A 331 -16.64 -30.06 16.43
N SER A 332 -16.87 -30.53 15.19
CA SER A 332 -16.30 -29.95 13.97
C SER A 332 -16.80 -28.53 13.68
N LYS A 333 -17.85 -28.05 14.36
CA LYS A 333 -18.31 -26.66 14.27
C LYS A 333 -17.62 -25.73 15.26
N ASP A 334 -16.90 -26.27 16.24
CA ASP A 334 -16.13 -25.47 17.19
C ASP A 334 -15.01 -24.69 16.46
N PHE A 335 -14.77 -23.46 16.90
CA PHE A 335 -13.79 -22.58 16.27
C PHE A 335 -12.36 -23.07 16.47
N TYR A 336 -12.02 -23.51 17.67
CA TYR A 336 -10.67 -23.95 18.01
C TYR A 336 -10.37 -25.31 17.37
N VAL A 337 -11.35 -26.23 17.36
CA VAL A 337 -11.19 -27.54 16.70
C VAL A 337 -10.86 -27.38 15.23
N ARG A 338 -11.64 -26.57 14.47
CA ARG A 338 -11.37 -26.32 13.04
C ARG A 338 -9.97 -25.74 12.82
N LYS A 339 -9.63 -24.69 13.58
CA LYS A 339 -8.34 -24.02 13.46
C LYS A 339 -7.16 -24.94 13.79
N LYS A 340 -7.24 -25.69 14.90
CA LYS A 340 -6.18 -26.61 15.32
C LYS A 340 -6.04 -27.80 14.38
N LYS A 341 -7.13 -28.23 13.74
CA LYS A 341 -7.08 -29.26 12.69
C LYS A 341 -6.30 -28.79 11.46
N GLU A 342 -6.50 -27.54 11.04
CA GLU A 342 -5.71 -26.90 9.96
C GLU A 342 -4.23 -26.77 10.35
N GLU A 343 -3.93 -26.31 11.56
CA GLU A 343 -2.55 -26.21 12.09
C GLU A 343 -1.84 -27.58 12.16
N VAL A 344 -2.53 -28.63 12.60
CA VAL A 344 -1.98 -30.00 12.62
C VAL A 344 -1.70 -30.51 11.21
N GLN A 345 -2.60 -30.25 10.27
CA GLN A 345 -2.42 -30.65 8.88
C GLN A 345 -1.19 -29.96 8.26
N GLU A 346 -0.99 -28.68 8.52
CA GLU A 346 0.20 -27.95 8.09
C GLU A 346 1.48 -28.53 8.72
N LEU A 347 1.48 -28.79 10.03
CA LEU A 347 2.62 -29.43 10.73
C LEU A 347 2.97 -30.80 10.15
N ILE A 348 2.00 -31.60 9.71
CA ILE A 348 2.26 -32.87 9.02
C ILE A 348 3.03 -32.63 7.72
N LYS A 349 2.60 -31.66 6.91
CA LYS A 349 3.28 -31.29 5.65
C LYS A 349 4.72 -30.82 5.90
N GLU A 350 4.89 -29.93 6.86
CA GLU A 350 6.19 -29.33 7.20
C GLU A 350 7.15 -30.36 7.79
N SER A 351 6.66 -31.21 8.70
CA SER A 351 7.46 -32.28 9.33
C SER A 351 7.94 -33.34 8.33
N LEU A 352 7.16 -33.61 7.27
CA LEU A 352 7.58 -34.47 6.16
C LEU A 352 8.56 -33.79 5.19
N GLY A 353 8.72 -32.47 5.27
CA GLY A 353 9.34 -31.67 4.21
C GLY A 353 8.63 -31.87 2.87
N LEU A 354 7.32 -32.15 2.90
CA LEU A 354 6.52 -32.45 1.71
C LEU A 354 6.38 -31.18 0.88
N TRP A 355 6.98 -31.19 -0.30
CA TRP A 355 7.08 -30.02 -1.16
C TRP A 355 6.37 -30.29 -2.49
N PHE A 356 5.52 -29.37 -2.93
CA PHE A 356 4.82 -29.47 -4.20
C PHE A 356 4.50 -28.09 -4.76
N GLU A 357 4.48 -27.97 -6.08
CA GLU A 357 4.07 -26.75 -6.77
C GLU A 357 3.41 -27.05 -8.12
N THR A 358 2.61 -26.10 -8.57
CA THR A 358 2.18 -25.98 -9.96
C THR A 358 2.77 -24.69 -10.48
N ASN A 359 3.87 -24.80 -11.23
CA ASN A 359 4.60 -23.68 -11.79
C ASN A 359 4.21 -23.47 -13.26
N PRO A 360 3.46 -22.41 -13.60
CA PRO A 360 3.20 -22.06 -14.99
C PRO A 360 4.49 -21.77 -15.77
N ALA A 361 4.53 -22.14 -17.06
CA ALA A 361 5.67 -21.88 -17.95
C ALA A 361 5.81 -20.39 -18.32
N ASP A 362 4.78 -19.59 -18.05
CA ASP A 362 4.73 -18.15 -18.27
C ASP A 362 3.93 -17.52 -17.11
N TYR A 363 4.19 -16.25 -16.79
CA TYR A 363 3.60 -15.58 -15.63
C TYR A 363 2.15 -15.16 -15.80
N SER A 364 1.58 -15.29 -17.00
CA SER A 364 0.19 -14.93 -17.25
C SER A 364 -0.51 -15.77 -18.30
N ALA A 365 -1.84 -15.79 -18.25
CA ALA A 365 -2.72 -16.23 -19.33
C ALA A 365 -3.93 -15.31 -19.41
N SER A 366 -4.78 -15.48 -20.43
CA SER A 366 -6.05 -14.76 -20.54
C SER A 366 -7.23 -15.72 -20.35
N PRO A 367 -8.37 -15.27 -19.79
CA PRO A 367 -9.60 -16.07 -19.79
C PRO A 367 -9.96 -16.54 -21.20
N GLY A 368 -10.20 -17.84 -21.38
CA GLY A 368 -10.40 -18.46 -22.70
C GLY A 368 -9.12 -18.88 -23.43
N GLY A 369 -7.94 -18.49 -22.93
CA GLY A 369 -6.64 -18.88 -23.44
C GLY A 369 -6.17 -20.25 -22.94
N LYS A 370 -4.86 -20.50 -23.00
CA LYS A 370 -4.21 -21.71 -22.50
C LYS A 370 -3.01 -21.37 -21.64
N ALA A 371 -2.72 -22.22 -20.66
CA ALA A 371 -1.51 -22.16 -19.84
C ALA A 371 -0.86 -23.54 -19.82
N THR A 372 0.46 -23.61 -20.01
CA THR A 372 1.24 -24.81 -19.73
C THR A 372 1.80 -24.70 -18.33
N VAL A 373 1.63 -25.73 -17.51
CA VAL A 373 2.12 -25.80 -16.14
C VAL A 373 3.03 -27.00 -15.95
N ASN A 374 4.11 -26.81 -15.22
CA ASN A 374 4.98 -27.85 -14.70
C ASN A 374 4.53 -28.18 -13.27
N ILE A 375 4.15 -29.43 -13.03
CA ILE A 375 3.76 -29.89 -11.70
C ILE A 375 4.94 -30.67 -11.13
N LYS A 376 5.35 -30.34 -9.91
CA LYS A 376 6.42 -31.06 -9.21
C LYS A 376 5.98 -31.40 -7.79
N VAL A 377 6.29 -32.61 -7.35
CA VAL A 377 6.00 -33.13 -6.01
C VAL A 377 7.22 -33.89 -5.49
N VAL A 378 7.63 -33.62 -4.25
CA VAL A 378 8.81 -34.21 -3.60
C VAL A 378 8.47 -34.57 -2.15
N ASN A 379 8.69 -35.83 -1.77
CA ASN A 379 8.75 -36.24 -0.37
C ASN A 379 10.19 -36.10 0.12
N ARG A 380 10.48 -35.23 1.09
CA ARG A 380 11.85 -35.03 1.62
C ARG A 380 12.10 -35.77 2.94
N SER A 381 11.31 -36.82 3.20
CA SER A 381 11.44 -37.69 4.37
C SER A 381 11.51 -39.16 3.97
N LEU A 382 11.90 -40.00 4.92
CA LEU A 382 11.84 -41.46 4.80
C LEU A 382 10.46 -42.04 5.13
N THR A 383 9.54 -41.21 5.65
CA THR A 383 8.16 -41.62 5.93
C THR A 383 7.44 -41.87 4.60
N PRO A 384 6.78 -43.03 4.42
CA PRO A 384 6.07 -43.33 3.18
C PRO A 384 4.91 -42.36 2.92
N VAL A 385 4.87 -41.79 1.72
CA VAL A 385 3.80 -40.89 1.26
C VAL A 385 3.32 -41.35 -0.11
N THR A 386 2.00 -41.46 -0.29
CA THR A 386 1.40 -41.78 -1.60
C THR A 386 0.59 -40.59 -2.11
N LEU A 387 0.88 -40.11 -3.32
CA LEU A 387 0.05 -39.13 -4.02
C LEU A 387 -1.16 -39.84 -4.65
N LYS A 388 -2.36 -39.58 -4.14
CA LYS A 388 -3.60 -40.19 -4.60
C LYS A 388 -4.16 -39.48 -5.83
N SER A 389 -4.29 -38.17 -5.77
CA SER A 389 -4.87 -37.38 -6.86
C SER A 389 -4.33 -35.95 -6.90
N ILE A 390 -4.43 -35.37 -8.10
CA ILE A 390 -4.20 -33.95 -8.35
C ILE A 390 -5.44 -33.40 -9.05
N LYS A 391 -6.01 -32.35 -8.47
CA LYS A 391 -7.16 -31.62 -9.02
C LYS A 391 -6.85 -30.14 -9.11
N MET A 392 -7.07 -29.52 -10.26
CA MET A 392 -6.92 -28.07 -10.39
C MET A 392 -8.28 -27.42 -10.19
N THR A 393 -8.41 -26.58 -9.17
CA THR A 393 -9.61 -25.77 -8.97
C THR A 393 -9.54 -24.54 -9.89
N GLY A 394 -10.66 -24.16 -10.49
CA GLY A 394 -10.70 -23.09 -11.51
C GLY A 394 -10.28 -23.53 -12.92
N ALA A 395 -9.83 -24.78 -13.10
CA ALA A 395 -9.56 -25.37 -14.41
C ALA A 395 -10.10 -26.81 -14.51
N ALA A 396 -10.39 -27.29 -15.71
CA ALA A 396 -10.95 -28.63 -15.91
C ALA A 396 -9.87 -29.72 -15.93
N PHE A 397 -9.16 -29.94 -14.81
CA PHE A 397 -8.20 -31.04 -14.67
C PHE A 397 -8.40 -31.79 -13.35
N ASP A 398 -8.57 -33.11 -13.47
CA ASP A 398 -8.69 -34.07 -12.38
C ASP A 398 -7.95 -35.34 -12.80
N SER A 399 -7.06 -35.82 -11.93
CA SER A 399 -6.33 -37.07 -12.17
C SER A 399 -6.30 -37.93 -10.91
N THR A 400 -6.51 -39.23 -11.11
CA THR A 400 -6.24 -40.27 -10.12
C THR A 400 -4.92 -40.92 -10.48
N LEU A 401 -3.91 -40.78 -9.61
CA LEU A 401 -2.54 -41.25 -9.87
C LEU A 401 -2.21 -42.48 -9.03
N ASN A 402 -2.49 -42.42 -7.73
CA ASN A 402 -2.13 -43.46 -6.75
C ASN A 402 -0.65 -43.88 -6.82
N VAL A 403 0.25 -42.89 -6.78
CA VAL A 403 1.71 -43.06 -6.93
C VAL A 403 2.40 -42.96 -5.58
N SER A 404 3.13 -43.99 -5.18
CA SER A 404 4.06 -43.92 -4.04
C SER A 404 5.23 -43.00 -4.39
N LEU A 405 5.50 -42.00 -3.55
CA LEU A 405 6.61 -41.07 -3.77
C LEU A 405 7.91 -41.66 -3.25
N ASN A 406 8.93 -41.74 -4.10
CA ASN A 406 10.29 -42.04 -3.68
C ASN A 406 10.84 -40.88 -2.83
N SER A 407 11.57 -41.19 -1.76
CA SER A 407 12.19 -40.18 -0.91
C SER A 407 13.26 -39.40 -1.69
N TYR A 408 13.21 -38.08 -1.58
CA TYR A 408 14.12 -37.10 -2.20
C TYR A 408 14.11 -37.06 -3.74
N GLU A 409 13.26 -37.83 -4.39
CA GLU A 409 13.09 -37.80 -5.85
C GLU A 409 11.83 -37.02 -6.23
N ALA A 410 11.97 -36.18 -7.26
CA ALA A 410 10.85 -35.37 -7.74
C ALA A 410 10.01 -36.15 -8.75
N LEU A 411 8.72 -36.31 -8.45
CA LEU A 411 7.72 -36.60 -9.47
C LEU A 411 7.43 -35.30 -10.21
N GLN A 412 7.64 -35.27 -11.53
CA GLN A 412 7.39 -34.09 -12.35
C GLN A 412 6.74 -34.44 -13.68
N PHE A 413 5.81 -33.59 -14.13
CA PHE A 413 5.19 -33.69 -15.46
C PHE A 413 4.56 -32.35 -15.86
N ASP A 414 4.44 -32.14 -17.18
CA ASP A 414 3.84 -30.94 -17.75
C ASP A 414 2.40 -31.18 -18.17
N LYS A 415 1.58 -30.13 -18.08
CA LYS A 415 0.20 -30.15 -18.55
C LYS A 415 -0.18 -28.82 -19.19
N THR A 416 -0.73 -28.87 -20.40
CA THR A 416 -1.41 -27.70 -20.98
C THR A 416 -2.89 -27.72 -20.62
N ILE A 417 -3.36 -26.61 -20.06
CA ILE A 417 -4.69 -26.42 -19.51
C ILE A 417 -5.37 -25.28 -20.26
N GLY A 418 -6.64 -25.48 -20.64
CA GLY A 418 -7.50 -24.40 -21.14
C GLY A 418 -8.06 -23.58 -19.98
N ILE A 419 -7.92 -22.26 -20.05
CA ILE A 419 -8.43 -21.35 -19.02
C ILE A 419 -9.91 -21.06 -19.31
N PRO A 420 -10.84 -21.29 -18.36
CA PRO A 420 -12.24 -20.99 -18.58
C PRO A 420 -12.48 -19.51 -18.93
N LYS A 421 -13.43 -19.24 -19.84
CA LYS A 421 -13.74 -17.88 -20.31
C LYS A 421 -14.38 -16.99 -19.24
N ASN A 422 -14.98 -17.59 -18.21
CA ASN A 422 -15.71 -16.90 -17.15
C ASN A 422 -14.86 -16.58 -15.92
N LEU A 423 -13.57 -16.97 -15.89
CA LEU A 423 -12.69 -16.55 -14.82
C LEU A 423 -12.48 -15.04 -14.86
N ALA A 424 -12.47 -14.42 -13.68
CA ALA A 424 -12.21 -13.00 -13.55
C ALA A 424 -10.74 -12.69 -13.89
N ILE A 425 -10.51 -11.49 -14.44
CA ILE A 425 -9.17 -10.92 -14.54
C ILE A 425 -8.61 -10.74 -13.13
N THR A 426 -7.32 -11.01 -12.96
CA THR A 426 -6.61 -10.80 -11.68
C THR A 426 -6.55 -9.30 -11.39
N GLN A 427 -7.36 -8.85 -10.44
CA GLN A 427 -7.41 -7.48 -9.96
C GLN A 427 -7.69 -7.51 -8.46
N PRO A 428 -6.95 -6.77 -7.61
CA PRO A 428 -7.24 -6.67 -6.17
C PRO A 428 -8.71 -6.36 -5.93
N TYR A 429 -9.38 -7.15 -5.08
CA TYR A 429 -10.84 -7.11 -4.97
C TYR A 429 -11.37 -5.72 -4.60
N TRP A 430 -10.60 -4.96 -3.80
CA TRP A 430 -10.94 -3.61 -3.35
C TRP A 430 -10.81 -2.55 -4.45
N LEU A 431 -10.16 -2.86 -5.57
CA LEU A 431 -9.98 -2.00 -6.74
C LEU A 431 -10.77 -2.47 -7.97
N ARG A 432 -11.67 -3.45 -7.82
CA ARG A 432 -12.56 -3.90 -8.91
C ARG A 432 -13.69 -2.90 -9.16
N LYS A 433 -14.08 -2.15 -8.14
CA LYS A 433 -15.05 -1.05 -8.23
C LYS A 433 -14.32 0.28 -7.97
N PRO A 434 -14.75 1.38 -8.63
CA PRO A 434 -14.19 2.70 -8.34
C PRO A 434 -14.49 3.08 -6.89
N ILE A 435 -13.64 3.90 -6.28
CA ILE A 435 -13.89 4.47 -4.96
C ILE A 435 -14.96 5.56 -5.15
N LYS A 436 -16.21 5.29 -4.74
CA LYS A 436 -17.33 6.22 -4.92
C LYS A 436 -17.15 7.40 -3.97
N ASP A 437 -17.24 8.62 -4.50
CA ASP A 437 -17.11 9.88 -3.77
C ASP A 437 -15.83 9.92 -2.89
N ARG A 438 -14.80 9.15 -3.28
CA ARG A 438 -13.53 8.94 -2.56
C ARG A 438 -13.61 8.36 -1.15
N LYS A 439 -14.78 7.95 -0.65
CA LYS A 439 -14.99 7.62 0.77
C LYS A 439 -14.34 6.31 1.25
N VAL A 440 -14.61 5.20 0.55
CA VAL A 440 -14.22 3.85 0.98
C VAL A 440 -14.07 2.90 -0.21
N PHE A 441 -13.29 1.83 -0.03
CA PHE A 441 -13.28 0.71 -0.98
C PHE A 441 -14.64 0.02 -1.01
N GLN A 442 -15.04 -0.50 -2.19
CA GLN A 442 -16.35 -1.09 -2.39
C GLN A 442 -16.26 -2.54 -2.85
N PHE A 443 -16.88 -3.45 -2.09
CA PHE A 443 -17.03 -4.85 -2.47
C PHE A 443 -18.24 -5.46 -1.74
N ASP A 444 -18.96 -6.35 -2.42
CA ASP A 444 -20.27 -6.84 -1.93
C ASP A 444 -20.16 -8.10 -1.07
N ASN A 445 -19.04 -8.83 -1.17
CA ASN A 445 -18.85 -10.07 -0.43
C ASN A 445 -18.24 -9.78 0.96
N PRO A 446 -18.98 -9.99 2.07
CA PRO A 446 -18.48 -9.72 3.42
C PRO A 446 -17.29 -10.61 3.81
N ASP A 447 -17.08 -11.75 3.15
CA ASP A 447 -15.94 -12.62 3.44
C ASP A 447 -14.59 -12.01 3.03
N LEU A 448 -14.61 -10.97 2.17
CA LEU A 448 -13.42 -10.21 1.76
C LEU A 448 -12.96 -9.23 2.86
N VAL A 449 -13.83 -8.83 3.79
CA VAL A 449 -13.43 -7.99 4.93
C VAL A 449 -12.36 -8.73 5.74
N GLY A 450 -11.26 -8.03 6.02
CA GLY A 450 -10.08 -8.59 6.68
C GLY A 450 -9.05 -9.19 5.74
N LYS A 451 -9.35 -9.42 4.45
CA LYS A 451 -8.38 -10.08 3.55
C LYS A 451 -7.36 -9.07 3.00
N PRO A 452 -6.06 -9.36 3.10
CA PRO A 452 -5.01 -8.52 2.52
C PRO A 452 -4.83 -8.75 1.01
N GLU A 453 -5.25 -9.90 0.50
CA GLU A 453 -5.08 -10.32 -0.90
C GLU A 453 -6.37 -11.01 -1.40
N ASN A 454 -6.45 -11.25 -2.71
CA ASN A 454 -7.50 -12.08 -3.28
C ASN A 454 -7.28 -13.55 -2.91
N ASP A 455 -8.36 -14.32 -2.83
CA ASP A 455 -8.24 -15.78 -2.95
C ASP A 455 -7.73 -16.14 -4.36
N PRO A 456 -6.92 -17.20 -4.52
CA PRO A 456 -6.43 -17.59 -5.83
C PRO A 456 -7.55 -18.12 -6.73
N GLU A 457 -7.68 -17.57 -7.93
CA GLU A 457 -8.64 -18.06 -8.94
C GLU A 457 -8.22 -19.41 -9.52
N LEU A 458 -6.92 -19.72 -9.48
CA LEU A 458 -6.32 -20.96 -9.94
C LEU A 458 -5.43 -21.55 -8.86
N GLU A 459 -5.80 -22.73 -8.39
CA GLU A 459 -5.06 -23.50 -7.40
C GLU A 459 -5.06 -24.98 -7.77
N THR A 460 -4.11 -25.72 -7.22
CA THR A 460 -4.00 -27.15 -7.38
C THR A 460 -4.14 -27.80 -6.00
N ALA A 461 -5.14 -28.68 -5.87
CA ALA A 461 -5.35 -29.56 -4.74
C ALA A 461 -4.58 -30.87 -4.94
N TYR A 462 -3.70 -31.19 -4.00
CA TYR A 462 -2.90 -32.40 -3.95
C TYR A 462 -3.40 -33.27 -2.80
N THR A 463 -3.84 -34.48 -3.12
CA THR A 463 -4.35 -35.41 -2.11
C THR A 463 -3.32 -36.50 -1.85
N PHE A 464 -2.86 -36.60 -0.61
CA PHE A 464 -1.86 -37.57 -0.17
C PHE A 464 -2.47 -38.57 0.80
N PHE A 465 -1.90 -39.77 0.83
CA PHE A 465 -2.15 -40.78 1.85
C PHE A 465 -0.88 -40.95 2.70
N ILE A 466 -1.02 -40.70 4.00
CA ILE A 466 0.06 -40.55 4.99
C ILE A 466 -0.42 -41.26 6.27
N GLU A 467 0.35 -42.21 6.79
CA GLU A 467 0.05 -42.92 8.05
C GLU A 467 -1.42 -43.38 8.18
N GLY A 468 -1.94 -44.00 7.12
CA GLY A 468 -3.31 -44.54 7.11
C GLY A 468 -4.43 -43.52 6.88
N SER A 469 -4.11 -42.24 6.69
CA SER A 469 -5.09 -41.14 6.57
C SER A 469 -4.90 -40.35 5.27
N THR A 470 -5.95 -39.70 4.80
CA THR A 470 -5.90 -38.87 3.58
C THR A 470 -5.91 -37.39 3.93
N PHE A 471 -4.99 -36.65 3.33
CA PHE A 471 -4.86 -35.20 3.50
C PHE A 471 -4.86 -34.51 2.14
N THR A 472 -5.62 -33.44 2.01
CA THR A 472 -5.65 -32.61 0.80
C THR A 472 -5.09 -31.24 1.12
N PHE A 473 -4.06 -30.84 0.38
CA PHE A 473 -3.44 -29.52 0.48
C PHE A 473 -3.66 -28.76 -0.82
N THR A 474 -3.96 -27.48 -0.74
CA THR A 474 -4.06 -26.60 -1.91
C THR A 474 -2.83 -25.72 -2.03
N SER A 475 -2.39 -25.49 -3.27
CA SER A 475 -1.38 -24.47 -3.59
C SER A 475 -1.87 -23.62 -4.76
N PRO A 476 -1.83 -22.28 -4.65
CA PRO A 476 -2.10 -21.42 -5.79
C PRO A 476 -1.07 -21.65 -6.90
N TRP A 477 -1.47 -21.34 -8.14
CA TRP A 477 -0.51 -21.27 -9.24
C TRP A 477 0.39 -20.05 -9.04
N LYS A 478 1.70 -20.28 -8.99
CA LYS A 478 2.70 -19.22 -8.84
C LYS A 478 3.75 -19.40 -9.91
N TYR A 479 4.04 -18.34 -10.65
CA TYR A 479 5.14 -18.35 -11.60
C TYR A 479 6.46 -18.20 -10.84
N LYS A 480 7.39 -19.10 -11.16
CA LYS A 480 8.72 -19.10 -10.59
C LYS A 480 9.75 -19.13 -11.71
N SER A 481 10.67 -18.16 -11.68
CA SER A 481 11.83 -18.08 -12.55
C SER A 481 13.12 -18.02 -11.73
N VAL A 482 14.27 -18.27 -12.36
CA VAL A 482 15.58 -18.13 -11.71
C VAL A 482 16.31 -16.95 -12.31
N ASP A 483 16.64 -15.97 -11.47
CA ASP A 483 17.59 -14.91 -11.79
C ASP A 483 18.99 -15.33 -11.34
N PRO A 484 20.04 -15.20 -12.18
CA PRO A 484 21.39 -15.62 -11.81
C PRO A 484 21.99 -14.91 -10.59
N SER A 485 21.52 -13.71 -10.26
CA SER A 485 22.01 -12.90 -9.14
C SER A 485 21.13 -12.98 -7.89
N GLU A 486 19.82 -13.16 -8.05
CA GLU A 486 18.84 -13.17 -6.95
C GLU A 486 18.31 -14.57 -6.60
N GLY A 487 18.56 -15.59 -7.45
CA GLY A 487 18.04 -16.94 -7.26
C GLY A 487 16.57 -17.07 -7.72
N GLU A 488 15.76 -17.83 -6.99
CA GLU A 488 14.35 -18.02 -7.35
C GLU A 488 13.53 -16.74 -7.14
N ILE A 489 12.94 -16.21 -8.20
CA ILE A 489 12.00 -15.08 -8.13
C ILE A 489 10.59 -15.62 -8.32
N TYR A 490 9.70 -15.21 -7.42
CA TYR A 490 8.30 -15.61 -7.42
C TYR A 490 7.42 -14.46 -7.86
N ARG A 491 6.45 -14.76 -8.73
CA ARG A 491 5.42 -13.85 -9.20
C ARG A 491 4.04 -14.51 -9.12
N PRO A 492 2.99 -13.80 -8.69
CA PRO A 492 1.62 -14.30 -8.82
C PRO A 492 1.32 -14.67 -10.28
N PHE A 493 0.61 -15.77 -10.51
CA PHE A 493 0.12 -16.08 -11.85
C PHE A 493 -1.12 -15.22 -12.15
N GLU A 494 -1.08 -14.50 -13.27
CA GLU A 494 -2.07 -13.47 -13.58
C GLU A 494 -3.00 -13.88 -14.71
N LEU A 495 -4.31 -13.72 -14.50
CA LEU A 495 -5.31 -13.72 -15.56
C LEU A 495 -5.46 -12.31 -16.10
N ARG A 496 -5.03 -12.09 -17.34
CA ARG A 496 -5.01 -10.77 -17.99
C ARG A 496 -6.11 -10.62 -19.03
N PRO A 497 -6.56 -9.40 -19.33
CA PRO A 497 -7.29 -9.14 -20.57
C PRO A 497 -6.45 -9.56 -21.78
N ALA A 498 -7.07 -10.15 -22.81
CA ALA A 498 -6.34 -10.60 -24.00
C ALA A 498 -5.58 -9.47 -24.72
N VAL A 499 -6.06 -8.23 -24.57
CA VAL A 499 -5.39 -7.00 -25.02
C VAL A 499 -5.60 -5.91 -23.98
N THR A 500 -4.56 -5.12 -23.72
CA THR A 500 -4.62 -3.89 -22.91
C THR A 500 -4.17 -2.69 -23.73
N VAL A 501 -4.65 -1.49 -23.39
CA VAL A 501 -4.23 -0.24 -24.03
C VAL A 501 -3.90 0.79 -22.96
N ASN A 502 -2.67 1.29 -22.98
CA ASN A 502 -2.23 2.41 -22.14
C ASN A 502 -2.23 3.69 -22.98
N LEU A 503 -2.83 4.75 -22.45
CA LEU A 503 -2.74 6.08 -23.05
C LEU A 503 -1.47 6.77 -22.54
N SER A 504 -0.84 7.60 -23.38
CA SER A 504 0.44 8.24 -23.06
C SER A 504 0.39 9.21 -21.88
N GLU A 505 -0.79 9.79 -21.61
CA GLU A 505 -1.01 10.73 -20.51
C GLU A 505 -2.31 10.38 -19.77
N GLN A 506 -2.33 10.57 -18.45
CA GLN A 506 -3.53 10.39 -17.63
C GLN A 506 -4.55 11.53 -17.80
N VAL A 507 -4.05 12.72 -18.15
CA VAL A 507 -4.82 13.92 -18.42
C VAL A 507 -4.25 14.60 -19.65
N PHE A 508 -5.10 15.02 -20.59
CA PHE A 508 -4.75 15.92 -21.69
C PHE A 508 -5.46 17.26 -21.52
N VAL A 509 -4.69 18.30 -21.22
CA VAL A 509 -5.19 19.67 -21.19
C VAL A 509 -5.06 20.34 -22.56
N PHE A 510 -6.12 20.96 -23.05
CA PHE A 510 -6.16 21.73 -24.30
C PHE A 510 -6.35 23.21 -23.97
N ALA A 511 -5.34 24.03 -24.24
CA ALA A 511 -5.42 25.48 -24.02
C ALA A 511 -6.28 26.18 -25.10
N ASP A 512 -6.37 25.59 -26.29
CA ASP A 512 -7.10 26.12 -27.44
C ASP A 512 -7.83 24.99 -28.20
N GLN A 513 -8.33 25.28 -29.40
CA GLN A 513 -9.05 24.30 -30.22
C GLN A 513 -8.11 23.46 -31.11
N GLN A 514 -6.78 23.55 -30.93
CA GLN A 514 -5.85 22.78 -31.74
C GLN A 514 -5.92 21.29 -31.37
N PRO A 515 -6.04 20.39 -32.35
CA PRO A 515 -5.99 18.96 -32.09
C PRO A 515 -4.66 18.55 -31.49
N LYS A 516 -4.67 17.59 -30.57
CA LYS A 516 -3.47 16.95 -30.01
C LYS A 516 -3.42 15.48 -30.40
N SER A 517 -2.22 14.98 -30.62
CA SER A 517 -1.98 13.55 -30.77
C SER A 517 -2.07 12.87 -29.41
N VAL A 518 -2.85 11.80 -29.35
CA VAL A 518 -2.94 10.88 -28.22
C VAL A 518 -2.36 9.55 -28.66
N ASP A 519 -1.28 9.13 -28.01
CA ASP A 519 -0.61 7.87 -28.31
C ASP A 519 -1.19 6.76 -27.42
N LEU A 520 -1.43 5.61 -28.04
CA LEU A 520 -2.04 4.43 -27.47
C LEU A 520 -1.05 3.26 -27.58
N LEU A 521 -0.50 2.82 -26.46
CA LEU A 521 0.32 1.62 -26.39
C LEU A 521 -0.59 0.41 -26.19
N LEU A 522 -0.88 -0.29 -27.29
CA LEU A 522 -1.60 -1.55 -27.27
C LEU A 522 -0.62 -2.69 -26.96
N LYS A 523 -0.96 -3.54 -26.00
CA LYS A 523 -0.21 -4.76 -25.66
C LYS A 523 -1.10 -5.99 -25.81
N ALA A 524 -0.66 -6.98 -26.59
CA ALA A 524 -1.36 -8.26 -26.70
C ALA A 524 -0.89 -9.23 -25.61
N ASN A 525 -1.82 -9.78 -24.81
CA ASN A 525 -1.51 -10.82 -23.81
C ASN A 525 -1.84 -12.25 -24.32
N GLU A 526 -2.17 -12.37 -25.61
CA GLU A 526 -2.28 -13.61 -26.36
C GLU A 526 -1.58 -13.46 -27.72
N PRO A 527 -1.09 -14.54 -28.35
CA PRO A 527 -0.57 -14.48 -29.71
C PRO A 527 -1.70 -14.31 -30.75
N ASN A 528 -1.37 -13.77 -31.91
CA ASN A 528 -2.25 -13.61 -33.08
C ASN A 528 -3.52 -12.77 -32.83
N MET A 529 -3.47 -11.78 -31.94
CA MET A 529 -4.63 -10.94 -31.66
C MET A 529 -4.94 -9.98 -32.81
N LYS A 530 -6.22 -9.83 -33.13
CA LYS A 530 -6.71 -8.90 -34.15
C LYS A 530 -8.00 -8.25 -33.69
N GLY A 531 -8.23 -7.00 -34.10
CA GLY A 531 -9.46 -6.32 -33.72
C GLY A 531 -9.49 -4.85 -34.09
N LYS A 532 -10.40 -4.13 -33.43
CA LYS A 532 -10.70 -2.72 -33.66
C LYS A 532 -10.59 -1.93 -32.37
N ILE A 533 -9.93 -0.78 -32.44
CA ILE A 533 -9.84 0.21 -31.36
C ILE A 533 -10.84 1.33 -31.69
N ALA A 534 -11.75 1.61 -30.77
CA ALA A 534 -12.72 2.71 -30.85
C ALA A 534 -12.66 3.57 -29.58
N PHE A 535 -13.24 4.77 -29.66
CA PHE A 535 -13.17 5.77 -28.60
C PHE A 535 -14.56 6.17 -28.14
N ASP A 536 -14.79 6.12 -26.82
CA ASP A 536 -15.91 6.79 -26.17
C ASP A 536 -15.44 8.18 -25.75
N LEU A 537 -16.10 9.22 -26.23
CA LEU A 537 -15.66 10.60 -26.08
C LEU A 537 -16.76 11.45 -25.43
N PRO A 538 -16.39 12.47 -24.63
CA PRO A 538 -17.36 13.42 -24.12
C PRO A 538 -18.05 14.17 -25.27
N LYS A 539 -19.27 14.66 -25.01
CA LYS A 539 -20.06 15.37 -26.03
C LYS A 539 -19.27 16.54 -26.63
N GLY A 540 -19.16 16.56 -27.96
CA GLY A 540 -18.50 17.64 -28.72
C GLY A 540 -17.03 17.41 -29.03
N TRP A 541 -16.38 16.44 -28.37
CA TRP A 541 -15.02 16.00 -28.70
C TRP A 541 -15.02 15.08 -29.92
N LYS A 542 -13.92 15.09 -30.69
CA LYS A 542 -13.76 14.25 -31.89
C LYS A 542 -12.39 13.56 -31.90
N ALA A 543 -12.37 12.33 -32.39
CA ALA A 543 -11.15 11.56 -32.64
C ALA A 543 -11.01 11.26 -34.13
N GLU A 544 -9.81 11.47 -34.68
CA GLU A 544 -9.46 11.18 -36.07
C GLU A 544 -8.17 10.34 -36.16
N PRO A 545 -8.23 9.10 -36.69
CA PRO A 545 -9.44 8.40 -37.15
C PRO A 545 -10.37 8.00 -35.99
N ALA A 546 -11.67 7.88 -36.25
CA ALA A 546 -12.65 7.48 -35.24
C ALA A 546 -12.52 6.01 -34.78
N GLN A 547 -11.83 5.20 -35.58
CA GLN A 547 -11.53 3.80 -35.28
C GLN A 547 -10.20 3.42 -35.94
N LEU A 548 -9.46 2.52 -35.31
CA LEU A 548 -8.22 1.94 -35.84
C LEU A 548 -8.34 0.41 -35.90
N ASP A 549 -7.76 -0.22 -36.92
CA ASP A 549 -7.59 -1.67 -36.94
C ASP A 549 -6.22 -2.04 -36.35
N PHE A 550 -6.15 -3.14 -35.60
CA PHE A 550 -4.90 -3.66 -35.08
C PHE A 550 -4.73 -5.15 -35.34
N SER A 551 -3.48 -5.59 -35.42
CA SER A 551 -3.11 -6.99 -35.45
C SER A 551 -1.73 -7.19 -34.84
N THR A 552 -1.58 -8.18 -33.97
CA THR A 552 -0.31 -8.66 -33.41
C THR A 552 -0.10 -10.13 -33.80
N LYS A 553 1.14 -10.58 -33.72
CA LYS A 553 1.57 -11.95 -33.97
C LYS A 553 1.96 -12.63 -32.66
N ASP A 554 2.80 -11.98 -31.87
CA ASP A 554 3.41 -12.59 -30.71
C ASP A 554 2.72 -12.18 -29.40
N LYS A 555 2.77 -13.05 -28.40
CA LYS A 555 2.33 -12.69 -27.04
C LYS A 555 3.30 -11.64 -26.48
N TYR A 556 2.74 -10.65 -25.79
CA TYR A 556 3.41 -9.46 -25.27
C TYR A 556 3.93 -8.48 -26.33
N GLU A 557 3.58 -8.66 -27.61
CA GLU A 557 3.85 -7.67 -28.63
C GLU A 557 3.13 -6.36 -28.32
N GLU A 558 3.88 -5.27 -28.43
CA GLU A 558 3.41 -3.90 -28.20
C GLU A 558 3.39 -3.12 -29.52
N LYS A 559 2.32 -2.33 -29.73
CA LYS A 559 2.19 -1.42 -30.86
C LYS A 559 1.66 -0.08 -30.41
N ILE A 560 2.28 0.98 -30.93
CA ILE A 560 1.82 2.34 -30.73
C ILE A 560 0.87 2.69 -31.86
N TYR A 561 -0.30 3.20 -31.50
CA TYR A 561 -1.26 3.81 -32.41
C TYR A 561 -1.48 5.26 -31.99
N THR A 562 -1.60 6.16 -32.95
CA THR A 562 -1.84 7.57 -32.68
C THR A 562 -3.21 7.98 -33.21
N VAL A 563 -3.95 8.72 -32.40
CA VAL A 563 -5.21 9.36 -32.80
C VAL A 563 -5.13 10.85 -32.52
N LYS A 564 -5.68 11.67 -33.41
CA LYS A 564 -5.82 13.11 -33.17
C LYS A 564 -7.13 13.37 -32.45
N VAL A 565 -7.07 14.00 -31.28
CA VAL A 565 -8.23 14.40 -30.49
C VAL A 565 -8.42 15.90 -30.63
N THR A 566 -9.63 16.30 -31.03
CA THR A 566 -10.02 17.69 -31.23
C THR A 566 -11.05 18.08 -30.16
N PRO A 567 -10.80 19.13 -29.37
CA PRO A 567 -11.73 19.60 -28.35
C PRO A 567 -12.91 20.41 -28.95
N PRO A 568 -14.02 20.56 -28.20
CA PRO A 568 -15.11 21.45 -28.59
C PRO A 568 -14.72 22.93 -28.46
N THR A 569 -15.59 23.81 -28.96
CA THR A 569 -15.53 25.25 -28.68
C THR A 569 -16.02 25.51 -27.25
N GLY A 570 -15.25 26.24 -26.45
CA GLY A 570 -15.59 26.57 -25.05
C GLY A 570 -14.89 25.66 -24.04
N ASP A 571 -15.14 25.88 -22.75
CA ASP A 571 -14.62 25.02 -21.69
C ASP A 571 -15.40 23.70 -21.67
N SER A 572 -14.71 22.57 -21.56
CA SER A 572 -15.32 21.24 -21.49
C SER A 572 -14.36 20.28 -20.81
N GLU A 573 -14.91 19.38 -20.00
CA GLU A 573 -14.18 18.28 -19.37
C GLU A 573 -14.90 16.95 -19.61
N GLY A 574 -14.16 15.85 -19.49
CA GLY A 574 -14.71 14.51 -19.47
C GLY A 574 -13.70 13.46 -19.90
N LYS A 575 -14.08 12.19 -19.76
CA LYS A 575 -13.20 11.06 -20.04
C LYS A 575 -13.24 10.62 -21.49
N MET A 576 -12.07 10.31 -22.04
CA MET A 576 -11.93 9.49 -23.25
C MET A 576 -11.62 8.06 -22.83
N ALA A 577 -12.52 7.12 -23.13
CA ALA A 577 -12.31 5.69 -22.89
C ALA A 577 -12.01 4.95 -24.19
N VAL A 578 -11.04 4.04 -24.15
CA VAL A 578 -10.63 3.21 -25.29
C VAL A 578 -11.32 1.85 -25.19
N LYS A 579 -12.06 1.48 -26.25
CA LYS A 579 -12.74 0.20 -26.37
C LYS A 579 -12.06 -0.63 -27.46
N VAL A 580 -11.58 -1.81 -27.10
CA VAL A 580 -10.94 -2.76 -28.01
C VAL A 580 -11.87 -3.93 -28.24
N THR A 581 -12.31 -4.14 -29.48
CA THR A 581 -13.18 -5.27 -29.84
C THR A 581 -12.37 -6.35 -30.55
N THR A 582 -12.40 -7.57 -30.01
CA THR A 582 -11.71 -8.76 -30.53
C THR A 582 -12.67 -9.96 -30.56
N ASP A 583 -12.16 -11.13 -30.96
CA ASP A 583 -12.88 -12.42 -30.84
C ASP A 583 -13.09 -12.87 -29.37
N ARG A 584 -12.42 -12.20 -28.41
CA ARG A 584 -12.61 -12.38 -26.96
C ARG A 584 -13.65 -11.44 -26.37
N GLY A 585 -14.26 -10.57 -27.18
CA GLY A 585 -15.25 -9.57 -26.76
C GLY A 585 -14.70 -8.15 -26.78
N THR A 586 -15.43 -7.23 -26.16
CA THR A 586 -15.03 -5.83 -26.01
C THR A 586 -14.34 -5.62 -24.66
N LEU A 587 -13.11 -5.12 -24.69
CA LEU A 587 -12.24 -4.88 -23.54
C LEU A 587 -11.93 -3.39 -23.42
N SER A 588 -11.75 -2.88 -22.21
CA SER A 588 -11.38 -1.49 -21.94
C SER A 588 -10.48 -1.41 -20.71
N TYR A 589 -9.28 -1.97 -20.84
CA TYR A 589 -8.31 -2.09 -19.74
C TYR A 589 -6.95 -1.55 -20.16
N SER A 590 -6.34 -0.74 -19.30
CA SER A 590 -4.90 -0.46 -19.32
C SER A 590 -4.16 -1.52 -18.51
N LEU A 591 -2.83 -1.48 -18.55
CA LEU A 591 -1.98 -2.32 -17.71
C LEU A 591 -1.04 -1.42 -16.90
N ARG A 592 -0.98 -1.60 -15.60
CA ARG A 592 0.01 -0.95 -14.74
C ARG A 592 0.71 -1.99 -13.87
N SER A 593 2.03 -2.04 -13.96
CA SER A 593 2.86 -2.86 -13.08
C SER A 593 3.43 -2.01 -11.95
N VAL A 594 3.45 -2.58 -10.74
CA VAL A 594 4.15 -2.04 -9.58
C VAL A 594 5.23 -3.05 -9.19
N GLU A 595 6.48 -2.66 -9.35
CA GLU A 595 7.64 -3.56 -9.29
C GLU A 595 8.73 -2.99 -8.38
N PHE A 596 8.97 -3.67 -7.27
CA PHE A 596 10.04 -3.34 -6.32
C PHE A 596 10.75 -4.62 -5.90
N ARG A 597 12.06 -4.54 -5.63
CA ARG A 597 12.85 -5.74 -5.31
C ARG A 597 12.37 -6.50 -4.06
N HIS A 598 11.72 -5.83 -3.12
CA HIS A 598 11.32 -6.42 -1.83
C HIS A 598 9.89 -6.94 -1.76
N ILE A 599 9.09 -6.75 -2.82
CA ILE A 599 7.72 -7.26 -2.91
C ILE A 599 7.50 -8.00 -4.23
N PRO A 600 6.58 -8.97 -4.29
CA PRO A 600 6.21 -9.59 -5.57
C PRO A 600 5.60 -8.56 -6.52
N THR A 601 5.91 -8.64 -7.81
CA THR A 601 5.30 -7.79 -8.85
C THR A 601 3.78 -7.81 -8.75
N GLN A 602 3.17 -6.63 -8.69
CA GLN A 602 1.72 -6.46 -8.71
C GLN A 602 1.31 -5.88 -10.06
N THR A 603 0.35 -6.51 -10.73
CA THR A 603 -0.18 -6.02 -12.01
C THR A 603 -1.64 -5.65 -11.86
N LEU A 604 -2.01 -4.48 -12.36
CA LEU A 604 -3.34 -3.90 -12.27
C LEU A 604 -3.88 -3.63 -13.66
N PHE A 605 -5.21 -3.71 -13.76
CA PHE A 605 -5.95 -3.45 -14.98
C PHE A 605 -6.96 -2.32 -14.77
N PRO A 606 -6.49 -1.07 -14.58
CA PRO A 606 -7.40 0.07 -14.52
C PRO A 606 -8.13 0.23 -15.87
N PRO A 607 -9.26 0.94 -15.92
CA PRO A 607 -9.93 1.26 -17.18
C PRO A 607 -8.98 1.96 -18.15
N ALA A 608 -9.08 1.65 -19.44
CA ALA A 608 -8.30 2.33 -20.48
C ALA A 608 -8.88 3.71 -20.78
N GLU A 609 -8.65 4.67 -19.89
CA GLU A 609 -9.20 6.02 -19.99
C GLU A 609 -8.18 7.12 -19.68
N THR A 610 -8.44 8.32 -20.20
CA THR A 610 -7.71 9.55 -19.90
C THR A 610 -8.70 10.69 -19.71
N GLU A 611 -8.38 11.66 -18.87
CA GLU A 611 -9.18 12.88 -18.73
C GLU A 611 -8.86 13.84 -19.88
N LEU A 612 -9.91 14.39 -20.49
CA LEU A 612 -9.79 15.44 -21.50
C LEU A 612 -10.31 16.75 -20.92
N VAL A 613 -9.44 17.76 -20.88
CA VAL A 613 -9.75 19.03 -20.22
C VAL A 613 -9.48 20.17 -21.20
N LYS A 614 -10.53 20.71 -21.81
CA LYS A 614 -10.46 21.92 -22.65
C LYS A 614 -10.71 23.14 -21.77
N LEU A 615 -9.70 24.00 -21.69
CA LEU A 615 -9.74 25.23 -20.91
C LEU A 615 -9.39 26.40 -21.80
N ASN A 616 -10.15 27.49 -21.72
CA ASN A 616 -9.74 28.75 -22.32
C ASN A 616 -8.76 29.47 -21.40
N ILE A 617 -7.55 28.94 -21.29
CA ILE A 617 -6.47 29.55 -20.50
C ILE A 617 -5.69 30.50 -21.39
N LYS A 618 -5.53 31.73 -20.91
CA LYS A 618 -4.49 32.63 -21.41
C LYS A 618 -3.21 32.38 -20.63
N ASN A 619 -2.11 32.23 -21.34
CA ASN A 619 -0.80 32.06 -20.75
C ASN A 619 0.21 32.95 -21.47
N LEU A 620 0.75 33.93 -20.73
CA LEU A 620 1.71 34.91 -21.27
C LEU A 620 3.14 34.41 -21.19
N ALA A 621 3.45 33.53 -20.22
CA ALA A 621 4.76 32.89 -20.11
C ALA A 621 4.89 31.76 -21.15
N LYS A 622 5.98 31.79 -21.93
CA LYS A 622 6.29 30.80 -22.97
C LYS A 622 7.47 29.93 -22.61
N LYS A 623 8.48 30.48 -21.93
CA LYS A 623 9.69 29.74 -21.52
C LYS A 623 9.80 29.67 -20.01
N ILE A 624 9.73 28.46 -19.46
CA ILE A 624 9.80 28.21 -18.02
C ILE A 624 11.07 27.42 -17.69
N GLY A 625 11.84 27.93 -16.74
CA GLY A 625 12.89 27.15 -16.09
C GLY A 625 12.31 26.39 -14.89
N TYR A 626 12.56 25.09 -14.75
CA TYR A 626 12.00 24.28 -13.67
C TYR A 626 13.09 23.57 -12.85
N ILE A 627 13.13 23.82 -11.54
CA ILE A 627 14.01 23.11 -10.60
C ILE A 627 13.19 21.98 -9.96
N ALA A 628 13.50 20.73 -10.30
CA ALA A 628 12.74 19.57 -9.83
C ALA A 628 12.89 19.36 -8.31
N GLY A 629 11.78 19.01 -7.68
CA GLY A 629 11.73 18.50 -6.31
C GLY A 629 11.48 17.00 -6.26
N ALA A 630 11.01 16.48 -5.12
CA ALA A 630 10.72 15.06 -4.96
C ALA A 630 9.32 14.70 -5.53
N GLY A 631 9.28 13.84 -6.56
CA GLY A 631 8.04 13.25 -7.08
C GLY A 631 7.11 14.25 -7.78
N ASP A 632 7.66 15.16 -8.59
CA ASP A 632 6.96 16.34 -9.11
C ASP A 632 6.56 16.21 -10.60
N GLU A 633 5.25 16.10 -10.85
CA GLU A 633 4.65 15.98 -12.20
C GLU A 633 4.16 17.34 -12.78
N VAL A 634 4.36 18.45 -12.07
CA VAL A 634 3.97 19.79 -12.54
C VAL A 634 4.62 20.19 -13.88
N PRO A 635 5.89 19.81 -14.20
CA PRO A 635 6.48 20.11 -15.51
C PRO A 635 5.68 19.56 -16.70
N ALA A 636 5.06 18.39 -16.56
CA ALA A 636 4.23 17.81 -17.61
C ALA A 636 2.97 18.66 -17.82
N ALA A 637 2.28 19.04 -16.73
CA ALA A 637 1.11 19.92 -16.78
C ALA A 637 1.41 21.28 -17.43
N LEU A 638 2.55 21.88 -17.12
CA LEU A 638 3.01 23.13 -17.74
C LEU A 638 3.16 22.99 -19.27
N ARG A 639 3.82 21.91 -19.74
CA ARG A 639 3.94 21.65 -21.19
C ARG A 639 2.58 21.51 -21.87
N GLN A 640 1.60 20.92 -21.19
CA GLN A 640 0.25 20.79 -21.74
C GLN A 640 -0.47 22.15 -21.92
N MET A 641 -0.11 23.17 -21.15
CA MET A 641 -0.55 24.57 -21.33
C MET A 641 0.16 25.32 -22.48
N GLY A 642 1.02 24.64 -23.23
CA GLY A 642 1.75 25.24 -24.35
C GLY A 642 2.98 26.06 -23.94
N THR A 643 3.58 25.75 -22.78
CA THR A 643 4.88 26.31 -22.38
C THR A 643 6.03 25.39 -22.75
N GLU A 644 7.14 25.97 -23.21
CA GLU A 644 8.44 25.29 -23.25
C GLU A 644 9.01 25.22 -21.83
N VAL A 645 9.25 24.01 -21.32
CA VAL A 645 9.77 23.79 -19.97
C VAL A 645 11.17 23.18 -20.05
N THR A 646 12.17 23.95 -19.61
CA THR A 646 13.56 23.52 -19.47
C THR A 646 13.83 23.13 -18.02
N MET A 647 14.23 21.87 -17.80
CA MET A 647 14.68 21.43 -16.49
C MET A 647 16.02 22.10 -16.15
N LEU A 648 16.07 22.82 -15.04
CA LEU A 648 17.25 23.56 -14.59
C LEU A 648 18.14 22.66 -13.73
N ASP A 649 18.94 21.82 -14.38
CA ASP A 649 20.03 21.09 -13.74
C ASP A 649 21.23 22.02 -13.44
N GLU A 650 22.32 21.48 -12.90
CA GLU A 650 23.54 22.24 -12.59
C GLU A 650 24.09 23.02 -13.80
N LYS A 651 24.06 22.39 -14.97
CA LYS A 651 24.58 22.99 -16.20
C LYS A 651 23.69 24.16 -16.62
N GLU A 652 22.37 24.00 -16.59
CA GLU A 652 21.43 25.05 -16.95
C GLU A 652 21.38 26.18 -15.91
N LEU A 653 21.44 25.88 -14.61
CA LEU A 653 21.57 26.87 -13.54
C LEU A 653 22.85 27.69 -13.65
N GLY A 654 23.91 27.14 -14.26
CA GLY A 654 25.14 27.86 -14.61
C GLY A 654 24.98 28.92 -15.69
N LYS A 655 23.97 28.84 -16.56
CA LYS A 655 23.78 29.75 -17.71
C LYS A 655 23.05 31.04 -17.37
N ASP A 656 22.81 31.88 -18.37
CA ASP A 656 21.94 33.04 -18.22
C ASP A 656 20.50 32.58 -17.93
N LEU A 657 19.89 33.13 -16.88
CA LEU A 657 18.52 32.82 -16.49
C LEU A 657 17.51 33.82 -17.07
N SER A 658 17.97 34.94 -17.64
CA SER A 658 17.12 36.01 -18.17
C SER A 658 16.24 35.57 -19.35
N LEU A 659 16.57 34.44 -19.99
CA LEU A 659 15.82 33.86 -21.11
C LEU A 659 14.50 33.20 -20.69
N TYR A 660 14.29 32.96 -19.39
CA TYR A 660 13.07 32.38 -18.87
C TYR A 660 12.09 33.47 -18.42
N ASP A 661 10.84 33.34 -18.86
CA ASP A 661 9.75 34.23 -18.46
C ASP A 661 9.43 34.06 -16.96
N ALA A 662 9.52 32.82 -16.47
CA ALA A 662 9.49 32.51 -15.05
C ALA A 662 10.36 31.29 -14.71
N ILE A 663 10.80 31.21 -13.46
CA ILE A 663 11.45 30.04 -12.88
C ILE A 663 10.53 29.45 -11.80
N VAL A 664 10.24 28.16 -11.90
CA VAL A 664 9.46 27.41 -10.91
C VAL A 664 10.40 26.52 -10.11
N VAL A 665 10.31 26.61 -8.79
CA VAL A 665 10.98 25.72 -7.84
C VAL A 665 9.97 24.70 -7.35
N GLY A 666 10.21 23.43 -7.68
CA GLY A 666 9.32 22.31 -7.41
C GLY A 666 9.14 21.98 -5.95
N VAL A 667 8.17 21.11 -5.66
CA VAL A 667 7.80 20.74 -4.29
C VAL A 667 8.99 20.12 -3.54
N ARG A 668 9.29 20.68 -2.36
CA ARG A 668 10.43 20.26 -1.52
C ARG A 668 11.80 20.35 -2.20
N ALA A 669 11.95 21.05 -3.32
CA ALA A 669 13.26 21.21 -3.96
C ALA A 669 14.28 21.84 -2.99
N TYR A 670 13.87 22.82 -2.18
CA TYR A 670 14.71 23.37 -1.11
C TYR A 670 15.06 22.39 0.03
N ASN A 671 14.45 21.21 0.09
CA ASN A 671 14.82 20.14 1.02
C ASN A 671 15.72 19.08 0.37
N THR A 672 15.61 18.88 -0.94
CA THR A 672 16.22 17.73 -1.64
C THR A 672 17.36 18.10 -2.59
N GLU A 673 17.37 19.32 -3.13
CA GLU A 673 18.36 19.76 -4.10
C GLU A 673 19.45 20.59 -3.43
N ASP A 674 20.58 19.95 -3.13
CA ASP A 674 21.74 20.56 -2.46
C ASP A 674 22.26 21.79 -3.22
N ARG A 675 22.10 21.82 -4.55
CA ARG A 675 22.61 22.91 -5.38
C ARG A 675 21.92 24.25 -5.13
N LEU A 676 20.68 24.24 -4.63
CA LEU A 676 19.97 25.48 -4.31
C LEU A 676 20.73 26.34 -3.30
N GLY A 677 21.51 25.72 -2.40
CA GLY A 677 22.41 26.44 -1.49
C GLY A 677 23.43 27.34 -2.20
N PHE A 678 23.94 26.92 -3.37
CA PHE A 678 24.95 27.65 -4.13
C PHE A 678 24.34 28.65 -5.12
N TYR A 679 23.17 28.35 -5.68
CA TYR A 679 22.53 29.15 -6.72
C TYR A 679 21.47 30.14 -6.21
N GLN A 680 21.15 30.13 -4.90
CA GLN A 680 20.12 31.00 -4.32
C GLN A 680 20.33 32.48 -4.65
N GLN A 681 21.56 32.99 -4.51
CA GLN A 681 21.83 34.40 -4.82
C GLN A 681 21.56 34.71 -6.29
N LYS A 682 21.95 33.82 -7.21
CA LYS A 682 21.71 33.98 -8.65
C LYS A 682 20.22 33.97 -9.00
N LEU A 683 19.43 33.11 -8.34
CA LEU A 683 17.97 33.06 -8.49
C LEU A 683 17.33 34.37 -7.99
N LEU A 684 17.77 34.89 -6.86
CA LEU A 684 17.28 36.18 -6.35
C LEU A 684 17.71 37.35 -7.26
N ASP A 685 18.92 37.31 -7.84
CA ASP A 685 19.37 38.31 -8.82
C ASP A 685 18.54 38.26 -10.10
N TYR A 686 18.14 37.07 -10.56
CA TYR A 686 17.19 36.91 -11.66
C TYR A 686 15.86 37.62 -11.36
N VAL A 687 15.28 37.40 -10.17
CA VAL A 687 14.06 38.11 -9.75
C VAL A 687 14.30 39.62 -9.69
N LYS A 688 15.39 40.05 -9.05
CA LYS A 688 15.73 41.48 -8.92
C LYS A 688 15.81 42.19 -10.28
N ASN A 689 16.25 41.48 -11.31
CA ASN A 689 16.42 42.00 -12.67
C ASN A 689 15.16 41.92 -13.54
N GLY A 690 14.01 41.47 -13.01
CA GLY A 690 12.74 41.44 -13.73
C GLY A 690 12.12 40.05 -13.91
N GLY A 691 12.80 39.00 -13.45
CA GLY A 691 12.30 37.63 -13.49
C GLY A 691 11.13 37.38 -12.55
N THR A 692 10.30 36.39 -12.88
CA THR A 692 9.26 35.86 -11.99
C THR A 692 9.72 34.53 -11.41
N MET A 693 9.70 34.38 -10.09
CA MET A 693 10.04 33.12 -9.42
C MET A 693 8.86 32.61 -8.60
N VAL A 694 8.43 31.37 -8.87
CA VAL A 694 7.36 30.69 -8.15
C VAL A 694 7.97 29.53 -7.36
N VAL A 695 7.89 29.61 -6.03
CA VAL A 695 8.41 28.59 -5.12
C VAL A 695 7.25 27.80 -4.54
N GLN A 696 7.16 26.51 -4.88
CA GLN A 696 6.21 25.59 -4.24
C GLN A 696 6.67 25.21 -2.84
N TYR A 697 5.80 24.56 -2.08
CA TYR A 697 6.02 24.30 -0.66
C TYR A 697 7.35 23.58 -0.38
N ALA A 698 7.90 23.85 0.79
CA ALA A 698 9.03 23.13 1.38
C ALA A 698 8.64 22.69 2.79
N THR A 699 9.39 21.77 3.39
CA THR A 699 9.14 21.33 4.76
C THR A 699 10.10 22.02 5.74
N ALA A 700 9.59 22.46 6.88
CA ALA A 700 10.42 22.91 7.99
C ALA A 700 11.32 21.76 8.52
N ARG A 701 12.41 22.11 9.20
CA ARG A 701 13.41 21.17 9.74
C ARG A 701 12.71 20.11 10.61
N ASN A 702 12.78 18.84 10.22
CA ASN A 702 12.26 17.72 11.00
C ASN A 702 13.40 17.07 11.79
N GLY A 703 13.27 16.96 13.11
CA GLY A 703 14.33 16.48 14.01
C GLY A 703 14.70 14.99 13.88
N PHE A 704 14.09 14.24 12.95
CA PHE A 704 14.31 12.78 12.79
C PHE A 704 14.99 12.41 11.47
N LEU A 705 14.92 13.27 10.45
CA LEU A 705 15.61 13.12 9.17
C LEU A 705 16.30 14.45 8.89
N SER A 706 17.62 14.43 8.69
CA SER A 706 18.48 15.60 8.47
C SER A 706 18.23 16.35 7.15
N ASN A 707 16.97 16.53 6.74
CA ASN A 707 16.54 17.15 5.49
C ASN A 707 15.97 18.56 5.75
N GLY A 708 16.75 19.39 6.42
CA GLY A 708 16.44 20.82 6.57
C GLY A 708 16.47 21.55 5.22
N LEU A 709 16.02 22.81 5.21
CA LEU A 709 16.18 23.68 4.06
C LEU A 709 17.67 23.82 3.70
N LYS A 710 18.01 23.77 2.41
CA LYS A 710 19.39 23.95 1.90
C LYS A 710 19.85 25.40 1.90
N VAL A 711 18.96 26.32 2.26
CA VAL A 711 19.19 27.76 2.33
C VAL A 711 18.66 28.30 3.65
N GLU A 712 19.27 29.36 4.17
CA GLU A 712 18.75 30.08 5.35
C GLU A 712 17.47 30.84 5.03
N ASN A 713 17.41 31.47 3.84
CA ASN A 713 16.25 32.22 3.38
C ASN A 713 15.89 31.80 1.95
N MET A 714 14.66 31.30 1.76
CA MET A 714 14.16 30.91 0.43
C MET A 714 13.75 32.10 -0.42
N GLY A 715 13.36 33.21 0.20
CA GLY A 715 12.91 34.43 -0.48
C GLY A 715 13.83 35.62 -0.27
N PRO A 716 13.55 36.74 -0.97
CA PRO A 716 14.30 37.99 -0.82
C PRO A 716 14.18 38.62 0.57
N TYR A 717 13.12 38.31 1.31
CA TYR A 717 12.90 38.73 2.69
C TYR A 717 12.60 37.49 3.56
N PRO A 718 12.88 37.53 4.88
CA PRO A 718 12.64 36.39 5.75
C PRO A 718 11.14 36.10 5.90
N PHE A 719 10.81 34.81 5.92
CA PHE A 719 9.53 34.24 6.34
C PHE A 719 9.77 32.80 6.82
N ASP A 720 8.90 32.30 7.70
CA ASP A 720 9.01 30.96 8.26
C ASP A 720 8.05 29.98 7.56
N ILE A 721 8.43 28.71 7.51
CA ILE A 721 7.55 27.63 7.08
C ILE A 721 6.87 27.01 8.30
N SER A 722 5.56 27.22 8.41
CA SER A 722 4.75 26.60 9.45
C SER A 722 4.42 25.14 9.10
N ARG A 723 3.72 24.46 10.01
CA ARG A 723 3.06 23.18 9.72
C ARG A 723 1.58 23.36 9.35
N ASP A 724 1.13 24.60 9.25
CA ASP A 724 -0.26 24.94 8.99
C ASP A 724 -0.66 24.48 7.59
N ARG A 725 -1.89 23.99 7.50
CA ARG A 725 -2.51 23.41 6.30
C ARG A 725 -4.02 23.50 6.42
N VAL A 726 -4.70 23.37 5.28
CA VAL A 726 -6.16 23.24 5.19
C VAL A 726 -6.45 21.91 4.50
N THR A 727 -6.91 20.93 5.28
CA THR A 727 -7.14 19.54 4.84
C THR A 727 -8.44 19.38 4.08
N ASP A 728 -9.45 20.20 4.36
CA ASP A 728 -10.74 20.18 3.68
C ASP A 728 -10.59 20.75 2.26
N GLU A 729 -10.68 19.88 1.25
CA GLU A 729 -10.63 20.27 -0.16
C GLU A 729 -11.81 21.16 -0.58
N ASN A 730 -12.88 21.25 0.22
CA ASN A 730 -14.03 22.10 -0.03
C ASN A 730 -13.96 23.43 0.74
N ALA A 731 -12.92 23.65 1.55
CA ALA A 731 -12.75 24.90 2.28
C ALA A 731 -12.78 26.11 1.33
N THR A 732 -13.49 27.16 1.74
CA THR A 732 -13.65 28.38 0.93
C THR A 732 -12.34 29.16 0.87
N MET A 733 -11.86 29.45 -0.34
CA MET A 733 -10.65 30.25 -0.56
C MET A 733 -11.01 31.74 -0.63
N LYS A 734 -11.01 32.43 0.50
CA LYS A 734 -11.36 33.85 0.59
C LYS A 734 -10.31 34.72 -0.09
N PHE A 735 -10.76 35.63 -0.95
CA PHE A 735 -9.87 36.57 -1.65
C PHE A 735 -9.63 37.77 -0.75
N LEU A 736 -8.39 37.96 -0.30
CA LEU A 736 -8.04 39.05 0.62
C LEU A 736 -8.13 40.42 -0.07
N ASN A 737 -7.79 40.48 -1.35
CA ASN A 737 -8.03 41.62 -2.22
C ASN A 737 -8.48 41.12 -3.60
N PRO A 738 -9.78 41.19 -3.94
CA PRO A 738 -10.30 40.68 -5.22
C PRO A 738 -9.72 41.36 -6.46
N ASN A 739 -9.11 42.55 -6.32
CA ASN A 739 -8.50 43.28 -7.42
C ASN A 739 -7.01 42.96 -7.61
N GLU A 740 -6.46 41.97 -6.89
CA GLU A 740 -5.05 41.61 -7.04
C GLU A 740 -4.74 41.20 -8.50
N PRO A 741 -3.59 41.62 -9.06
CA PRO A 741 -3.18 41.22 -10.40
C PRO A 741 -3.12 39.70 -10.57
N LEU A 742 -2.64 38.97 -9.56
CA LEU A 742 -2.55 37.50 -9.58
C LEU A 742 -3.91 36.81 -9.69
N LEU A 743 -5.02 37.49 -9.35
CA LEU A 743 -6.38 36.96 -9.48
C LEU A 743 -7.05 37.37 -10.80
N ASN A 744 -6.48 38.30 -11.56
CA ASN A 744 -7.18 38.93 -12.69
C ASN A 744 -6.38 38.95 -14.00
N ASN A 745 -5.09 38.62 -13.99
CA ASN A 745 -4.25 38.65 -15.19
C ASN A 745 -3.35 37.39 -15.29
N PRO A 746 -3.32 36.69 -16.44
CA PRO A 746 -4.14 36.88 -17.64
C PRO A 746 -5.54 36.26 -17.56
N ASN A 747 -5.83 35.50 -16.50
CA ASN A 747 -7.14 34.87 -16.27
C ASN A 747 -7.82 35.48 -15.04
N THR A 748 -9.13 35.62 -15.07
CA THR A 748 -9.93 35.98 -13.89
C THR A 748 -10.20 34.73 -13.06
N ILE A 749 -9.84 34.78 -11.78
CA ILE A 749 -10.02 33.71 -10.80
C ILE A 749 -11.26 34.01 -9.95
N THR A 750 -12.10 33.00 -9.78
CA THR A 750 -13.37 33.06 -9.03
C THR A 750 -13.46 31.87 -8.07
N GLN A 751 -14.49 31.83 -7.21
CA GLN A 751 -14.70 30.67 -6.33
C GLN A 751 -14.88 29.36 -7.10
N LYS A 752 -15.37 29.40 -8.35
CA LYS A 752 -15.50 28.22 -9.20
C LYS A 752 -14.17 27.55 -9.52
N ASP A 753 -13.07 28.30 -9.50
CA ASP A 753 -11.73 27.77 -9.71
C ASP A 753 -11.23 26.90 -8.56
N PHE A 754 -11.99 26.85 -7.47
CA PHE A 754 -11.74 26.04 -6.29
C PHE A 754 -12.72 24.84 -6.19
N GLU A 755 -13.59 24.63 -7.19
CA GLU A 755 -14.45 23.45 -7.27
C GLU A 755 -13.68 22.24 -7.86
N GLY A 756 -14.03 21.02 -7.42
CA GLY A 756 -13.44 19.77 -7.96
C GLY A 756 -12.00 19.48 -7.53
N TRP A 757 -11.47 20.25 -6.57
CA TRP A 757 -10.14 20.03 -6.02
C TRP A 757 -10.02 18.69 -5.30
N ILE A 758 -8.79 18.19 -5.24
CA ILE A 758 -8.50 16.84 -4.81
C ILE A 758 -7.53 16.87 -3.63
N GLN A 759 -8.01 16.48 -2.46
CA GLN A 759 -7.19 16.30 -1.25
C GLN A 759 -6.42 17.58 -0.82
N GLU A 760 -6.93 18.27 0.21
CA GLU A 760 -6.33 19.44 0.87
C GLU A 760 -6.15 20.69 -0.03
N ARG A 761 -6.52 21.88 0.45
CA ARG A 761 -6.27 23.15 -0.29
C ARG A 761 -4.79 23.50 -0.37
N GLY A 762 -4.04 23.14 0.66
CA GLY A 762 -2.62 23.44 0.73
C GLY A 762 -2.04 23.14 2.09
N LEU A 763 -0.71 23.14 2.14
CA LEU A 763 0.09 22.73 3.28
C LEU A 763 1.40 23.52 3.39
N TYR A 764 1.96 23.52 4.61
CA TYR A 764 3.20 24.20 4.97
C TYR A 764 3.16 25.71 4.69
N PHE A 765 2.10 26.36 5.13
CA PHE A 765 1.90 27.78 4.85
C PHE A 765 3.02 28.67 5.41
N ALA A 766 3.30 29.76 4.70
CA ALA A 766 4.23 30.76 5.18
C ALA A 766 3.69 31.44 6.45
N SER A 767 4.59 31.84 7.35
CA SER A 767 4.29 32.61 8.55
C SER A 767 5.33 33.70 8.77
N GLY A 768 5.01 34.74 9.54
CA GLY A 768 5.94 35.85 9.83
C GLY A 768 6.28 36.71 8.60
N PHE A 769 5.47 36.66 7.55
CA PHE A 769 5.73 37.29 6.25
C PHE A 769 5.16 38.71 6.13
N GLU A 770 4.31 39.14 7.07
CA GLU A 770 3.37 40.27 6.93
C GLU A 770 4.04 41.63 6.70
N LYS A 771 5.33 41.76 7.04
CA LYS A 771 6.09 43.00 6.83
C LYS A 771 6.49 43.22 5.37
N ASN A 772 6.72 42.14 4.62
CA ASN A 772 7.42 42.20 3.33
C ASN A 772 6.67 41.52 2.18
N TYR A 773 5.62 40.75 2.50
CA TYR A 773 4.86 39.98 1.52
C TYR A 773 3.36 40.29 1.60
N THR A 774 2.71 40.26 0.44
CA THR A 774 1.26 40.39 0.30
C THR A 774 0.63 39.00 0.21
N PRO A 775 -0.25 38.61 1.15
CA PRO A 775 -1.01 37.37 1.04
C PRO A 775 -2.21 37.54 0.09
N VAL A 776 -2.49 36.53 -0.73
CA VAL A 776 -3.57 36.56 -1.73
C VAL A 776 -4.86 35.93 -1.20
N PHE A 777 -4.73 34.79 -0.53
CA PHE A 777 -5.86 34.02 -0.02
C PHE A 777 -5.86 33.93 1.49
N ALA A 778 -7.05 33.64 2.01
CA ALA A 778 -7.21 33.17 3.35
C ALA A 778 -8.19 31.99 3.38
N SER A 779 -7.90 30.96 4.17
CA SER A 779 -8.71 29.74 4.24
C SER A 779 -8.50 29.04 5.57
N LYS A 780 -9.41 28.13 5.93
CA LYS A 780 -9.36 27.38 7.18
C LYS A 780 -10.13 26.08 7.09
N ASP A 781 -9.74 25.12 7.91
CA ASP A 781 -10.60 23.99 8.22
C ASP A 781 -11.70 24.39 9.22
N PRO A 782 -12.80 23.62 9.31
CA PRO A 782 -13.85 23.86 10.29
C PRO A 782 -13.30 23.93 11.72
N GLY A 783 -13.63 25.01 12.43
CA GLY A 783 -13.21 25.21 13.83
C GLY A 783 -11.82 25.82 14.03
N GLU A 784 -11.05 26.07 12.97
CA GLU A 784 -9.72 26.67 13.07
C GLU A 784 -9.68 28.18 12.77
N GLU A 785 -8.51 28.77 13.02
CA GLU A 785 -8.19 30.16 12.64
C GLU A 785 -7.91 30.30 11.15
N GLU A 786 -8.21 31.48 10.62
CA GLU A 786 -8.04 31.80 9.21
C GLU A 786 -6.55 31.91 8.84
N GLN A 787 -6.08 31.01 7.98
CA GLN A 787 -4.69 30.95 7.52
C GLN A 787 -4.48 31.78 6.28
N ARG A 788 -3.42 32.61 6.24
CA ARG A 788 -3.15 33.57 5.16
C ARG A 788 -1.87 33.31 4.36
N GLY A 789 -1.12 32.26 4.73
CA GLY A 789 0.21 31.96 4.19
C GLY A 789 0.24 31.00 3.00
N SER A 790 -0.92 30.64 2.44
CA SER A 790 -1.01 29.65 1.35
C SER A 790 -0.47 30.17 0.02
N LEU A 791 -0.60 31.46 -0.24
CA LEU A 791 -0.02 32.14 -1.40
C LEU A 791 0.39 33.55 -0.99
N ILE A 792 1.70 33.80 -0.95
CA ILE A 792 2.27 35.10 -0.64
C ILE A 792 3.18 35.54 -1.78
N TYR A 793 3.24 36.83 -2.05
CA TYR A 793 4.14 37.37 -3.06
C TYR A 793 4.68 38.74 -2.68
N THR A 794 5.79 39.12 -3.32
CA THR A 794 6.38 40.45 -3.16
C THR A 794 7.06 40.88 -4.46
N LYS A 795 7.18 42.20 -4.64
CA LYS A 795 8.03 42.77 -5.69
C LYS A 795 9.45 42.86 -5.14
N TYR A 796 10.42 42.35 -5.91
CA TYR A 796 11.82 42.43 -5.56
C TYR A 796 12.62 42.96 -6.74
N GLY A 797 13.20 44.15 -6.59
CA GLY A 797 13.76 44.90 -7.72
C GLY A 797 12.69 45.16 -8.78
N LYS A 798 12.91 44.68 -10.00
CA LYS A 798 11.97 44.79 -11.13
C LYS A 798 11.06 43.58 -11.31
N GLY A 799 11.31 42.49 -10.59
CA GLY A 799 10.57 41.24 -10.76
C GLY A 799 9.69 40.88 -9.57
N ILE A 800 9.22 39.64 -9.58
CA ILE A 800 8.22 39.14 -8.63
C ILE A 800 8.68 37.81 -8.04
N TYR A 801 8.62 37.72 -6.72
CA TYR A 801 8.82 36.47 -5.99
C TYR A 801 7.50 36.00 -5.39
N ILE A 802 7.17 34.73 -5.58
CA ILE A 802 5.94 34.09 -5.10
C ILE A 802 6.34 32.84 -4.32
N TYR A 803 5.78 32.68 -3.13
CA TYR A 803 5.76 31.41 -2.40
C TYR A 803 4.34 30.87 -2.34
N THR A 804 4.16 29.58 -2.59
CA THR A 804 2.86 28.91 -2.56
C THR A 804 2.90 27.57 -1.82
N GLY A 805 2.08 27.46 -0.78
CA GLY A 805 1.73 26.23 -0.09
C GLY A 805 0.49 25.54 -0.68
N ILE A 806 -0.17 26.12 -1.69
CA ILE A 806 -1.31 25.51 -2.39
C ILE A 806 -0.89 24.18 -3.04
N SER A 807 -1.78 23.17 -2.99
CA SER A 807 -1.54 21.78 -3.43
C SER A 807 -1.44 21.55 -4.96
N PHE A 808 -0.83 22.47 -5.72
CA PHE A 808 -0.75 22.36 -7.19
C PHE A 808 -0.16 21.05 -7.71
N PHE A 809 0.77 20.45 -6.96
CA PHE A 809 1.37 19.14 -7.26
C PHE A 809 0.37 17.97 -7.25
N ARG A 810 -0.84 18.15 -6.70
CA ARG A 810 -1.95 17.20 -6.81
C ARG A 810 -2.98 17.65 -7.84
N GLU A 811 -3.33 18.93 -7.79
CA GLU A 811 -4.42 19.47 -8.61
C GLU A 811 -4.07 19.54 -10.09
N LEU A 812 -2.83 19.90 -10.44
CA LEU A 812 -2.40 19.96 -11.84
C LEU A 812 -2.34 18.56 -12.46
N PRO A 813 -1.69 17.54 -11.86
CA PRO A 813 -1.74 16.19 -12.40
C PRO A 813 -3.16 15.60 -12.48
N ALA A 814 -4.08 16.02 -11.59
CA ALA A 814 -5.48 15.61 -11.62
C ALA A 814 -6.33 16.35 -12.67
N GLY A 815 -5.76 17.34 -13.38
CA GLY A 815 -6.49 18.06 -14.44
C GLY A 815 -7.41 19.16 -13.95
N VAL A 816 -7.30 19.63 -12.70
CA VAL A 816 -8.28 20.55 -12.09
C VAL A 816 -8.25 21.93 -12.77
N PRO A 817 -9.33 22.34 -13.47
CA PRO A 817 -9.35 23.54 -14.31
C PRO A 817 -8.84 24.83 -13.66
N GLY A 818 -9.30 25.11 -12.44
CA GLY A 818 -8.98 26.33 -11.73
C GLY A 818 -7.53 26.38 -11.22
N ALA A 819 -6.93 25.23 -10.92
CA ALA A 819 -5.52 25.13 -10.58
C ALA A 819 -4.64 25.55 -11.76
N TYR A 820 -4.97 25.11 -12.98
CA TYR A 820 -4.27 25.52 -14.20
C TYR A 820 -4.39 27.04 -14.46
N ARG A 821 -5.59 27.61 -14.34
CA ARG A 821 -5.80 29.07 -14.51
C ARG A 821 -5.00 29.89 -13.49
N LEU A 822 -5.05 29.50 -12.22
CA LEU A 822 -4.31 30.20 -11.17
C LEU A 822 -2.80 30.07 -11.40
N PHE A 823 -2.29 28.86 -11.69
CA PHE A 823 -0.86 28.66 -11.93
C PHE A 823 -0.37 29.43 -13.16
N ALA A 824 -1.16 29.53 -14.23
CA ALA A 824 -0.88 30.36 -15.39
C ALA A 824 -0.74 31.85 -15.03
N ASN A 825 -1.55 32.35 -14.10
CA ASN A 825 -1.39 33.71 -13.56
C ASN A 825 -0.08 33.86 -12.78
N LEU A 826 0.29 32.88 -11.95
CA LEU A 826 1.53 32.94 -11.15
C LEU A 826 2.77 33.01 -12.05
N ILE A 827 2.88 32.15 -13.05
CA ILE A 827 4.03 32.15 -13.97
C ILE A 827 4.03 33.35 -14.93
N SER A 828 2.87 33.98 -15.14
CA SER A 828 2.73 35.18 -15.99
C SER A 828 2.85 36.49 -15.21
N ALA A 829 3.09 36.46 -13.89
CA ALA A 829 2.95 37.64 -13.03
C ALA A 829 3.80 38.85 -13.46
N GLY A 830 4.99 38.62 -14.02
CA GLY A 830 5.89 39.66 -14.50
C GLY A 830 5.70 40.08 -15.96
N LYS A 831 4.63 39.64 -16.64
CA LYS A 831 4.38 39.86 -18.07
C LYS A 831 3.22 40.80 -18.38
#